data_AF-B2W032-F1
#
_entry.id   AF-B2W032-F1
#
_cell.length_a   1.000
_cell.length_b   1.000
_cell.length_c   1.000
_cell.angle_alpha   90.00
_cell.angle_beta   90.00
_cell.angle_gamma   90.00
#
_symmetry.space_group_name_H-M   'P 1'
#
loop_
_entity.id
_entity.type
_entity.pdbx_description
1 polymer ?
#
loop_
_entity_poly.entity_id
_entity_poly.type
_entity_poly.pdbx_seq_one_letter_code
_entity_poly.pdbx_strand_id
1 'polypeptide(L)'
;MTTQIPMISVPLKQTQEIDWIAPLKQYIRATYGDDPERYSEECATLNRLRQDMRGAGKDSAAGRDLLYRYYGQLELLDLRFPVDENHIKISFTWFDAFTHKATSQYSLAYEKASIIFNISAVLSCHAAHQNRHEDVGLKTSYHSFQASAGMFTYINENFLHAPSTDLSRETVKTLIAIMLAQAQEVFLEKQIADGKKVGLLAKLASQAAFLYTQATEGAQENVTNAVFEKVWLLVCQIKSHHMASLAQYYQALADDDANSHGVAICRLQVAEAHAKDANRAAHSFPNNAPANSNLTSETGGILSDMTKKHLANVQEKLAELSKDNDFIYHQGIPNEAALTQVPKLPAAKAIPVSELYQGQDIQRIIGPDIFQKIVPLAVTESASLYDEEKAKLIRAESERVEVANDEMAASLDYLKLPDSLNVLRGGMDQDMMVDSDFRKWCEELAGHQSFGPAFEQLERDKSEIITSLDSSMKQLDMEESVCEKMRSKYGPEWTQQPSSRLTSTLRSDIRNYRGAVEEASTSDAQLYSTFRQCEADFDEMRSAGETDEADVLYSRAMVKAGASKGKSPRPMEGSLIDDDIDEGPSVTHQIGAVEDILRKLNLVKKERTQILKDLKDKVHSDDISNVLILNKKAIANQESQLFKAELEKFRPHQNRILQANHKQSSLLKELTRTYSDLLKDKRVRSEQSKYEAFSRQRNTVMTKYRRVYHLFNDLVAGLTRAQSFYSEMKDTVSSLQQNVQTFVHNRRTEGAQLLNNIEERNKAQGADQEQQRMKELMERMSMEPSGSPVSQGGGRKKSIPAPLSSTPGYPSTSGSSHPAYNPAASPPVTPRYPMTTAPSQQYASPQQSYGQPSNGYNQSAPPRRESYQQQQQYPSHQAQNSQSSSGYNPAAHNQYNPTSPPAHQQFFSPPHSQQQQPWGQPPAQPQQWGGASQPLPQGYVPPPPPPGPPPSHQQDYSHFSQGGYPSGPGGYAAPQRQGGQNQGGANDPWAGLSGWK
;
A
#
# COMPACT_ATOMS: atom_id res chain seq x y z
N MET A 1 2.58 35.87 -45.88
CA MET A 1 2.17 34.93 -44.80
C MET A 1 0.78 35.36 -44.35
N THR A 2 -0.15 34.44 -44.17
CA THR A 2 -1.43 34.72 -43.49
C THR A 2 -1.16 34.73 -41.99
N THR A 3 -1.30 35.88 -41.34
CA THR A 3 -1.05 36.00 -39.90
C THR A 3 -2.21 35.35 -39.15
N GLN A 4 -1.88 34.46 -38.20
CA GLN A 4 -2.90 33.73 -37.44
C GLN A 4 -3.68 34.68 -36.53
N ILE A 5 -4.99 34.43 -36.35
CA ILE A 5 -5.81 35.19 -35.41
C ILE A 5 -5.23 34.99 -34.00
N PRO A 6 -4.91 36.07 -33.25
CA PRO A 6 -4.28 35.97 -31.94
C PRO A 6 -5.22 35.31 -30.91
N MET A 7 -4.61 34.67 -29.93
CA MET A 7 -5.25 33.84 -28.92
C MET A 7 -4.73 34.25 -27.54
N ILE A 8 -5.60 34.30 -26.53
CA ILE A 8 -5.17 34.56 -25.15
C ILE A 8 -4.49 33.30 -24.60
N SER A 9 -3.41 33.49 -23.85
CA SER A 9 -2.74 32.42 -23.13
C SER A 9 -2.39 32.89 -21.72
N VAL A 10 -2.62 32.04 -20.72
CA VAL A 10 -2.50 32.40 -19.31
C VAL A 10 -1.01 32.44 -18.91
N PRO A 11 -0.54 33.49 -18.20
CA PRO A 11 0.82 33.52 -17.66
C PRO A 11 1.02 32.43 -16.60
N LEU A 12 2.26 31.94 -16.45
CA LEU A 12 2.61 30.96 -15.43
C LEU A 12 2.82 31.65 -14.06
N LYS A 13 2.31 31.03 -12.99
CA LYS A 13 2.70 31.35 -11.61
C LYS A 13 4.19 31.03 -11.42
N GLN A 14 4.90 31.88 -10.70
CA GLN A 14 6.31 31.64 -10.33
C GLN A 14 6.40 31.12 -8.89
N THR A 15 7.49 30.44 -8.53
CA THR A 15 7.72 29.96 -7.16
C THR A 15 9.18 30.03 -6.75
N GLN A 16 9.39 30.30 -5.46
CA GLN A 16 10.71 30.26 -4.83
C GLN A 16 11.24 28.82 -4.74
N GLU A 17 12.51 28.69 -4.37
CA GLU A 17 13.10 27.39 -4.04
C GLU A 17 12.62 26.97 -2.64
N ILE A 18 12.40 25.68 -2.44
CA ILE A 18 12.08 25.09 -1.14
C ILE A 18 12.98 23.87 -0.94
N ASP A 19 13.14 23.42 0.29
CA ASP A 19 13.79 22.15 0.58
C ASP A 19 12.74 21.08 0.93
N TRP A 20 12.65 20.05 0.08
CA TRP A 20 11.92 18.81 0.39
C TRP A 20 12.73 17.85 1.27
N ILE A 21 14.06 17.94 1.29
CA ILE A 21 14.94 16.88 1.79
C ILE A 21 14.97 16.85 3.33
N ALA A 22 15.28 17.96 4.00
CA ALA A 22 15.37 17.97 5.46
C ALA A 22 14.01 17.69 6.16
N PRO A 23 12.87 18.26 5.73
CA PRO A 23 11.57 17.97 6.36
C PRO A 23 11.13 16.52 6.19
N LEU A 24 11.30 15.92 5.00
CA LEU A 24 10.97 14.51 4.77
C LEU A 24 11.90 13.58 5.57
N LYS A 25 13.22 13.82 5.56
CA LYS A 25 14.18 13.04 6.37
C LYS A 25 13.89 13.14 7.87
N GLN A 26 13.53 14.32 8.37
CA GLN A 26 13.16 14.51 9.78
C GLN A 26 11.88 13.75 10.14
N TYR A 27 10.86 13.79 9.27
CA TYR A 27 9.63 13.01 9.46
C TYR A 27 9.88 11.51 9.43
N ILE A 28 10.67 11.00 8.48
CA ILE A 28 11.02 9.58 8.39
C ILE A 28 11.66 9.09 9.69
N ARG A 29 12.64 9.85 10.21
CA ARG A 29 13.30 9.54 11.49
C ARG A 29 12.35 9.55 12.67
N ALA A 30 11.41 10.51 12.72
CA ALA A 30 10.53 10.72 13.87
C ALA A 30 9.32 9.77 13.88
N THR A 31 8.83 9.37 12.71
CA THR A 31 7.59 8.59 12.56
C THR A 31 7.83 7.11 12.31
N TYR A 32 8.84 6.73 11.50
CA TYR A 32 9.13 5.33 11.20
C TYR A 32 10.34 4.78 11.97
N GLY A 33 11.17 5.65 12.56
CA GLY A 33 12.39 5.26 13.29
C GLY A 33 13.53 4.74 12.40
N ASP A 34 13.32 4.66 11.09
CA ASP A 34 14.29 4.20 10.10
C ASP A 34 15.37 5.26 9.81
N ASP A 35 16.50 4.83 9.24
CA ASP A 35 17.62 5.69 8.85
C ASP A 35 17.22 6.58 7.64
N PRO A 36 17.18 7.91 7.78
CA PRO A 36 16.79 8.81 6.71
C PRO A 36 17.75 8.82 5.50
N GLU A 37 18.98 8.32 5.65
CA GLU A 37 19.90 8.22 4.51
C GLU A 37 19.51 7.13 3.51
N ARG A 38 18.72 6.13 3.93
CA ARG A 38 18.16 5.08 3.04
C ARG A 38 17.20 5.60 1.98
N TYR A 39 16.66 6.80 2.17
CA TYR A 39 15.70 7.49 1.30
C TYR A 39 16.27 8.80 0.73
N SER A 40 17.60 8.95 0.76
CA SER A 40 18.30 10.16 0.33
C SER A 40 18.16 10.41 -1.18
N GLU A 41 18.22 9.36 -2.01
CA GLU A 41 18.03 9.45 -3.47
C GLU A 41 16.59 9.80 -3.83
N GLU A 42 15.61 9.22 -3.13
CA GLU A 42 14.18 9.50 -3.29
C GLU A 42 13.86 10.97 -2.97
N CYS A 43 14.33 11.46 -1.82
CA CYS A 43 14.14 12.85 -1.41
C CYS A 43 14.84 13.83 -2.36
N ALA A 44 16.07 13.51 -2.81
CA ALA A 44 16.79 14.31 -3.80
C ALA A 44 16.09 14.30 -5.17
N THR A 45 15.48 13.18 -5.57
CA THR A 45 14.72 13.05 -6.83
C THR A 45 13.45 13.90 -6.81
N LEU A 46 12.65 13.85 -5.74
CA LEU A 46 11.49 14.74 -5.57
C LEU A 46 11.92 16.22 -5.61
N ASN A 47 12.96 16.57 -4.84
CA ASN A 47 13.45 17.94 -4.79
C ASN A 47 13.91 18.43 -6.18
N ARG A 48 14.63 17.58 -6.92
CA ARG A 48 15.05 17.84 -8.30
C ARG A 48 13.86 18.02 -9.24
N LEU A 49 12.83 17.18 -9.18
CA LEU A 49 11.64 17.33 -10.03
C LEU A 49 10.98 18.69 -9.84
N ARG A 50 10.97 19.24 -8.62
CA ARG A 50 10.51 20.60 -8.37
C ARG A 50 11.41 21.68 -8.99
N GLN A 51 12.73 21.49 -9.02
CA GLN A 51 13.62 22.43 -9.71
C GLN A 51 13.49 22.33 -11.23
N ASP A 52 13.40 21.11 -11.78
CA ASP A 52 13.21 20.87 -13.21
C ASP A 52 11.89 21.51 -13.71
N MET A 53 10.78 21.38 -12.96
CA MET A 53 9.51 22.03 -13.34
C MET A 53 9.51 23.57 -13.15
N ARG A 54 10.35 24.15 -12.29
CA ARG A 54 10.57 25.62 -12.26
C ARG A 54 11.25 26.12 -13.54
N GLY A 55 12.01 25.26 -14.21
CA GLY A 55 12.58 25.49 -15.54
C GLY A 55 11.66 25.14 -16.71
N ALA A 56 10.38 24.78 -16.47
CA ALA A 56 9.46 24.36 -17.54
C ALA A 56 9.20 25.48 -18.56
N GLY A 57 9.70 25.29 -19.79
CA GLY A 57 9.51 26.24 -20.88
C GLY A 57 8.05 26.38 -21.29
N LYS A 58 7.50 27.60 -21.16
CA LYS A 58 6.07 27.94 -21.32
C LYS A 58 5.36 27.43 -22.58
N ASP A 59 6.09 27.22 -23.69
CA ASP A 59 5.53 26.87 -25.01
C ASP A 59 5.77 25.40 -25.40
N SER A 60 6.46 24.61 -24.57
CA SER A 60 6.97 23.28 -24.93
C SER A 60 6.19 22.13 -24.29
N ALA A 61 5.95 21.07 -25.09
CA ALA A 61 5.42 19.80 -24.59
C ALA A 61 6.31 19.17 -23.49
N ALA A 62 7.64 19.38 -23.55
CA ALA A 62 8.52 18.93 -22.47
C ALA A 62 8.28 19.69 -21.15
N GLY A 63 7.89 20.97 -21.20
CA GLY A 63 7.52 21.76 -20.03
C GLY A 63 6.22 21.26 -19.39
N ARG A 64 5.21 20.93 -20.23
CA ARG A 64 3.97 20.25 -19.82
C ARG A 64 4.27 18.92 -19.12
N ASP A 65 5.17 18.11 -19.67
CA ASP A 65 5.45 16.77 -19.16
C ASP A 65 6.24 16.77 -17.84
N LEU A 66 7.11 17.78 -17.62
CA LEU A 66 7.74 18.02 -16.31
C LEU A 66 6.71 18.38 -15.24
N LEU A 67 5.74 19.25 -15.56
CA LEU A 67 4.66 19.62 -14.64
C LEU A 67 3.74 18.43 -14.32
N TYR A 68 3.36 17.63 -15.33
CA TYR A 68 2.60 16.39 -15.12
C TYR A 68 3.34 15.39 -14.24
N ARG A 69 4.65 15.19 -14.46
CA ARG A 69 5.47 14.30 -13.64
C ARG A 69 5.51 14.75 -12.19
N TYR A 70 5.80 16.03 -11.93
CA TYR A 70 5.85 16.53 -10.56
C TYR A 70 4.48 16.45 -9.88
N TYR A 71 3.38 16.85 -10.54
CA TYR A 71 2.04 16.74 -9.98
C TYR A 71 1.65 15.29 -9.64
N GLY A 72 1.90 14.33 -10.54
CA GLY A 72 1.62 12.92 -10.28
C GLY A 72 2.39 12.37 -9.08
N GLN A 73 3.66 12.75 -8.91
CA GLN A 73 4.46 12.40 -7.74
C GLN A 73 3.96 13.11 -6.45
N LEU A 74 3.39 14.32 -6.54
CA LEU A 74 2.71 14.96 -5.39
C LEU A 74 1.39 14.28 -5.00
N GLU A 75 0.65 13.68 -5.94
CA GLU A 75 -0.51 12.84 -5.59
C GLU A 75 -0.08 11.55 -4.88
N LEU A 76 0.97 10.89 -5.35
CA LEU A 76 1.53 9.69 -4.71
C LEU A 76 2.12 10.00 -3.32
N LEU A 77 2.82 11.13 -3.18
CA LEU A 77 3.37 11.61 -1.91
C LEU A 77 2.28 11.87 -0.86
N ASP A 78 1.14 12.45 -1.24
CA ASP A 78 -0.01 12.76 -0.36
C ASP A 78 -0.67 11.49 0.21
N LEU A 79 -0.51 10.33 -0.45
CA LEU A 79 -0.91 9.04 0.11
C LEU A 79 -0.01 8.64 1.29
N ARG A 80 1.25 9.09 1.32
CA ARG A 80 2.29 8.61 2.26
C ARG A 80 2.68 9.61 3.36
N PHE A 81 2.69 10.90 3.04
CA PHE A 81 3.24 11.97 3.87
C PHE A 81 2.21 13.07 4.16
N PRO A 82 1.82 13.30 5.44
CA PRO A 82 0.94 14.41 5.80
C PRO A 82 1.71 15.74 5.73
N VAL A 83 1.57 16.47 4.63
CA VAL A 83 2.23 17.78 4.41
C VAL A 83 1.25 18.91 4.73
N ASP A 84 1.30 19.33 6.00
CA ASP A 84 0.48 20.37 6.62
C ASP A 84 1.28 21.16 7.67
N GLU A 85 0.62 22.06 8.41
CA GLU A 85 1.24 22.91 9.44
C GLU A 85 1.71 22.16 10.70
N ASN A 86 1.18 20.96 10.95
CA ASN A 86 1.33 20.22 12.21
C ASN A 86 2.34 19.07 12.10
N HIS A 87 2.49 18.48 10.90
CA HIS A 87 3.30 17.29 10.67
C HIS A 87 4.58 17.59 9.86
N ILE A 88 4.45 17.87 8.56
CA ILE A 88 5.60 18.11 7.65
C ILE A 88 5.51 19.54 7.10
N LYS A 89 6.02 20.47 7.90
CA LYS A 89 5.86 21.91 7.68
C LYS A 89 6.80 22.46 6.60
N ILE A 90 6.29 22.62 5.38
CA ILE A 90 7.01 23.14 4.20
C ILE A 90 6.32 24.41 3.69
N SER A 91 7.04 25.54 3.59
CA SER A 91 6.48 26.83 3.17
C SER A 91 6.46 26.98 1.65
N PHE A 92 5.32 26.70 1.01
CA PHE A 92 5.13 26.86 -0.43
C PHE A 92 4.86 28.33 -0.79
N THR A 93 5.90 29.08 -1.14
CA THR A 93 5.78 30.47 -1.64
C THR A 93 5.57 30.49 -3.15
N TRP A 94 4.43 31.03 -3.57
CA TRP A 94 4.07 31.25 -4.97
C TRP A 94 3.79 32.73 -5.24
N PHE A 95 4.05 33.16 -6.48
CA PHE A 95 3.69 34.48 -6.96
C PHE A 95 2.43 34.38 -7.84
N ASP A 96 1.51 35.31 -7.61
CA ASP A 96 0.28 35.43 -8.39
C ASP A 96 0.58 35.71 -9.88
N ALA A 97 -0.09 34.97 -10.77
CA ALA A 97 0.20 34.95 -12.20
C ALA A 97 0.00 36.30 -12.91
N PHE A 98 -0.90 37.15 -12.38
CA PHE A 98 -1.26 38.43 -13.00
C PHE A 98 -0.77 39.63 -12.19
N THR A 99 -0.88 39.56 -10.86
CA THR A 99 -0.55 40.67 -9.95
C THR A 99 0.84 40.55 -9.33
N HIS A 100 1.53 39.42 -9.52
CA HIS A 100 2.87 39.09 -9.00
C HIS A 100 3.06 39.24 -7.48
N LYS A 101 1.95 39.30 -6.73
CA LYS A 101 1.96 39.30 -5.26
C LYS A 101 2.41 37.92 -4.77
N ALA A 102 3.34 37.90 -3.81
CA ALA A 102 3.75 36.67 -3.14
C ALA A 102 2.66 36.19 -2.16
N THR A 103 2.46 34.88 -2.09
CA THR A 103 1.59 34.22 -1.13
C THR A 103 2.25 32.91 -0.70
N SER A 104 2.32 32.69 0.61
CA SER A 104 2.96 31.51 1.21
C SER A 104 1.95 30.73 2.03
N GLN A 105 1.90 29.42 1.84
CA GLN A 105 1.05 28.49 2.60
C GLN A 105 1.83 27.23 2.93
N TYR A 106 1.46 26.53 4.00
CA TYR A 106 2.06 25.25 4.37
C TYR A 106 1.29 24.02 3.83
N SER A 107 0.16 24.24 3.17
CA SER A 107 -0.69 23.16 2.66
C SER A 107 -0.20 22.63 1.31
N LEU A 108 -0.01 21.31 1.22
CA LEU A 108 0.24 20.63 -0.06
C LEU A 108 -0.87 20.85 -1.10
N ALA A 109 -2.10 21.14 -0.68
CA ALA A 109 -3.18 21.50 -1.59
C ALA A 109 -2.89 22.80 -2.37
N TYR A 110 -2.19 23.77 -1.77
CA TYR A 110 -1.83 25.02 -2.44
C TYR A 110 -0.74 24.82 -3.50
N GLU A 111 0.27 24.01 -3.18
CA GLU A 111 1.28 23.56 -4.15
C GLU A 111 0.59 22.86 -5.33
N LYS A 112 -0.24 21.83 -5.05
CA LYS A 112 -1.01 21.09 -6.07
C LYS A 112 -1.85 22.01 -6.96
N ALA A 113 -2.66 22.91 -6.39
CA ALA A 113 -3.46 23.87 -7.15
C ALA A 113 -2.58 24.77 -8.05
N SER A 114 -1.44 25.22 -7.54
CA SER A 114 -0.49 26.06 -8.29
C SER A 114 0.19 25.30 -9.44
N ILE A 115 0.46 23.99 -9.28
CA ILE A 115 0.96 23.15 -10.39
C ILE A 115 -0.13 22.94 -11.44
N ILE A 116 -1.37 22.64 -11.04
CA ILE A 116 -2.50 22.48 -11.99
C ILE A 116 -2.76 23.79 -12.74
N PHE A 117 -2.63 24.95 -12.09
CA PHE A 117 -2.71 26.24 -12.76
C PHE A 117 -1.60 26.39 -13.82
N ASN A 118 -0.36 26.03 -13.49
CA ASN A 118 0.75 26.07 -14.45
C ASN A 118 0.61 25.05 -15.60
N ILE A 119 0.05 23.85 -15.35
CA ILE A 119 -0.34 22.90 -16.41
C ILE A 119 -1.36 23.56 -17.34
N SER A 120 -2.38 24.20 -16.77
CA SER A 120 -3.43 24.92 -17.52
C SER A 120 -2.85 26.07 -18.35
N ALA A 121 -1.92 26.83 -17.77
CA ALA A 121 -1.20 27.92 -18.42
C ALA A 121 -0.36 27.42 -19.60
N VAL A 122 0.51 26.42 -19.40
CA VAL A 122 1.32 25.81 -20.48
C VAL A 122 0.43 25.21 -21.57
N LEU A 123 -0.68 24.55 -21.23
CA LEU A 123 -1.64 24.05 -22.22
C LEU A 123 -2.25 25.19 -23.05
N SER A 124 -2.64 26.30 -22.42
CA SER A 124 -3.17 27.47 -23.13
C SER A 124 -2.13 28.18 -24.02
N CYS A 125 -0.87 28.23 -23.58
CA CYS A 125 0.23 28.86 -24.28
C CYS A 125 0.68 27.99 -25.46
N HIS A 126 0.77 26.67 -25.26
CA HIS A 126 0.98 25.69 -26.32
C HIS A 126 -0.14 25.71 -27.36
N ALA A 127 -1.41 25.84 -26.93
CA ALA A 127 -2.57 25.93 -27.82
C ALA A 127 -2.58 27.20 -28.67
N ALA A 128 -2.23 28.36 -28.07
CA ALA A 128 -2.19 29.65 -28.75
C ALA A 128 -1.10 29.73 -29.84
N HIS A 129 0.02 29.02 -29.65
CA HIS A 129 1.17 29.04 -30.57
C HIS A 129 1.18 27.91 -31.64
N GLN A 130 0.17 27.03 -31.70
CA GLN A 130 0.09 26.00 -32.76
C GLN A 130 -0.10 26.61 -34.16
N ASN A 131 0.44 25.98 -35.22
CA ASN A 131 0.15 26.42 -36.59
C ASN A 131 -1.26 26.01 -37.04
N ARG A 132 -2.24 26.89 -36.81
CA ARG A 132 -3.66 26.62 -37.14
C ARG A 132 -4.01 26.65 -38.65
N HIS A 133 -3.01 26.78 -39.53
CA HIS A 133 -3.18 26.50 -40.96
C HIS A 133 -3.09 24.99 -41.29
N GLU A 134 -2.57 24.18 -40.37
CA GLU A 134 -2.43 22.73 -40.54
C GLU A 134 -3.43 21.99 -39.66
N ASP A 135 -4.00 20.91 -40.18
CA ASP A 135 -5.05 20.14 -39.48
C ASP A 135 -4.55 19.53 -38.15
N VAL A 136 -3.26 19.21 -38.08
CA VAL A 136 -2.57 18.76 -36.86
C VAL A 136 -2.48 19.88 -35.82
N GLY A 137 -2.18 21.11 -36.24
CA GLY A 137 -2.13 22.29 -35.37
C GLY A 137 -3.51 22.69 -34.88
N LEU A 138 -4.54 22.61 -35.74
CA LEU A 138 -5.95 22.77 -35.36
C LEU A 138 -6.38 21.73 -34.31
N LYS A 139 -6.14 20.42 -34.55
CA LYS A 139 -6.51 19.36 -33.57
C LYS A 139 -5.75 19.55 -32.26
N THR A 140 -4.46 19.87 -32.30
CA THR A 140 -3.64 20.08 -31.08
C THR A 140 -4.09 21.31 -30.28
N SER A 141 -4.37 22.42 -30.96
CA SER A 141 -4.82 23.67 -30.32
C SER A 141 -6.16 23.50 -29.61
N TYR A 142 -7.15 22.92 -30.30
CA TYR A 142 -8.48 22.63 -29.76
C TYR A 142 -8.43 21.75 -28.50
N HIS A 143 -7.74 20.59 -28.57
CA HIS A 143 -7.65 19.67 -27.43
C HIS A 143 -6.87 20.29 -26.26
N SER A 144 -5.85 21.09 -26.53
CA SER A 144 -5.07 21.78 -25.50
C SER A 144 -5.89 22.86 -24.77
N PHE A 145 -6.72 23.64 -25.49
CA PHE A 145 -7.67 24.56 -24.85
C PHE A 145 -8.75 23.84 -24.03
N GLN A 146 -9.31 22.73 -24.54
CA GLN A 146 -10.27 21.91 -23.78
C GLN A 146 -9.66 21.29 -22.52
N ALA A 147 -8.40 20.83 -22.59
CA ALA A 147 -7.67 20.28 -21.44
C ALA A 147 -7.34 21.37 -20.40
N SER A 148 -6.95 22.57 -20.86
CA SER A 148 -6.75 23.74 -20.00
C SER A 148 -8.04 24.13 -19.26
N ALA A 149 -9.17 24.20 -19.98
CA ALA A 149 -10.49 24.43 -19.38
C ALA A 149 -10.86 23.33 -18.36
N GLY A 150 -10.53 22.06 -18.62
CA GLY A 150 -10.70 20.94 -17.70
C GLY A 150 -9.93 21.09 -16.39
N MET A 151 -8.64 21.41 -16.50
CA MET A 151 -7.74 21.61 -15.37
C MET A 151 -8.16 22.83 -14.51
N PHE A 152 -8.57 23.95 -15.14
CA PHE A 152 -9.16 25.08 -14.42
C PHE A 152 -10.52 24.74 -13.76
N THR A 153 -11.37 23.92 -14.40
CA THR A 153 -12.64 23.47 -13.81
C THR A 153 -12.39 22.67 -12.52
N TYR A 154 -11.44 21.74 -12.56
CA TYR A 154 -11.03 20.97 -11.39
C TYR A 154 -10.49 21.85 -10.25
N ILE A 155 -9.75 22.94 -10.55
CA ILE A 155 -9.32 23.93 -9.55
C ILE A 155 -10.54 24.55 -8.83
N ASN A 156 -11.51 25.07 -9.61
CA ASN A 156 -12.68 25.77 -9.09
C ASN A 156 -13.65 24.88 -8.28
N GLU A 157 -13.66 23.58 -8.56
CA GLU A 157 -14.47 22.59 -7.84
C GLU A 157 -13.81 22.08 -6.56
N ASN A 158 -12.49 21.85 -6.56
CA ASN A 158 -11.80 21.14 -5.48
C ASN A 158 -11.07 22.07 -4.48
N PHE A 159 -10.68 23.28 -4.89
CA PHE A 159 -9.87 24.19 -4.07
C PHE A 159 -10.65 25.44 -3.65
N LEU A 160 -11.74 25.21 -2.91
CA LEU A 160 -12.73 26.23 -2.51
C LEU A 160 -12.17 27.41 -1.70
N HIS A 161 -11.04 27.24 -1.02
CA HIS A 161 -10.40 28.25 -0.18
C HIS A 161 -9.16 28.82 -0.87
N ALA A 162 -9.37 29.56 -1.96
CA ALA A 162 -8.31 30.17 -2.76
C ALA A 162 -7.49 31.20 -1.95
N PRO A 163 -6.17 31.03 -1.77
CA PRO A 163 -5.33 31.95 -0.99
C PRO A 163 -4.69 33.06 -1.84
N SER A 164 -4.72 32.96 -3.17
CA SER A 164 -4.23 33.97 -4.12
C SER A 164 -5.32 34.32 -5.15
N THR A 165 -5.27 35.54 -5.70
CA THR A 165 -6.34 36.10 -6.55
C THR A 165 -6.50 35.32 -7.85
N ASP A 166 -5.40 34.88 -8.46
CA ASP A 166 -5.38 34.04 -9.66
C ASP A 166 -6.07 32.66 -9.50
N LEU A 167 -6.15 32.14 -8.27
CA LEU A 167 -6.87 30.90 -7.93
C LEU A 167 -8.32 31.16 -7.47
N SER A 168 -8.77 32.42 -7.40
CA SER A 168 -10.15 32.74 -6.99
C SER A 168 -11.18 32.13 -7.94
N ARG A 169 -12.35 31.77 -7.41
CA ARG A 169 -13.45 31.17 -8.17
C ARG A 169 -13.86 32.04 -9.36
N GLU A 170 -13.88 33.35 -9.18
CA GLU A 170 -14.31 34.35 -10.15
C GLU A 170 -13.28 34.51 -11.27
N THR A 171 -11.98 34.59 -10.94
CA THR A 171 -10.89 34.61 -11.92
C THR A 171 -10.83 33.27 -12.68
N VAL A 172 -10.82 32.13 -11.99
CA VAL A 172 -10.72 30.80 -12.62
C VAL A 172 -11.95 30.50 -13.50
N LYS A 173 -13.17 30.86 -13.08
CA LYS A 173 -14.38 30.78 -13.92
C LYS A 173 -14.25 31.61 -15.21
N THR A 174 -13.63 32.79 -15.13
CA THR A 174 -13.35 33.63 -16.30
C THR A 174 -12.34 32.97 -17.22
N LEU A 175 -11.28 32.36 -16.69
CA LEU A 175 -10.31 31.59 -17.48
C LEU A 175 -10.95 30.39 -18.19
N ILE A 176 -11.85 29.64 -17.53
CA ILE A 176 -12.62 28.54 -18.16
C ILE A 176 -13.44 29.07 -19.35
N ALA A 177 -14.14 30.19 -19.19
CA ALA A 177 -14.94 30.80 -20.26
C ALA A 177 -14.07 31.22 -21.46
N ILE A 178 -12.90 31.85 -21.20
CA ILE A 178 -11.93 32.25 -22.22
C ILE A 178 -11.39 31.02 -22.98
N MET A 179 -10.94 29.98 -22.28
CA MET A 179 -10.41 28.75 -22.89
C MET A 179 -11.47 28.02 -23.74
N LEU A 180 -12.72 27.92 -23.27
CA LEU A 180 -13.80 27.30 -24.04
C LEU A 180 -14.23 28.14 -25.25
N ALA A 181 -14.22 29.47 -25.15
CA ALA A 181 -14.48 30.35 -26.28
C ALA A 181 -13.44 30.16 -27.39
N GLN A 182 -12.15 30.08 -27.02
CA GLN A 182 -11.04 29.83 -27.95
C GLN A 182 -11.11 28.42 -28.57
N ALA A 183 -11.44 27.39 -27.79
CA ALA A 183 -11.66 26.05 -28.34
C ALA A 183 -12.82 26.04 -29.36
N GLN A 184 -13.94 26.70 -29.06
CA GLN A 184 -15.07 26.81 -29.99
C GLN A 184 -14.70 27.60 -31.26
N GLU A 185 -13.88 28.65 -31.15
CA GLU A 185 -13.32 29.40 -32.29
C GLU A 185 -12.42 28.51 -33.17
N VAL A 186 -11.47 27.76 -32.59
CA VAL A 186 -10.58 26.85 -33.35
C VAL A 186 -11.37 25.75 -34.06
N PHE A 187 -12.44 25.24 -33.45
CA PHE A 187 -13.33 24.29 -34.12
C PHE A 187 -14.10 24.93 -35.29
N LEU A 188 -14.54 26.18 -35.13
CA LEU A 188 -15.20 26.96 -36.19
C LEU A 188 -14.22 27.29 -37.33
N GLU A 189 -12.99 27.71 -37.05
CA GLU A 189 -11.91 27.89 -38.04
C GLU A 189 -11.79 26.64 -38.93
N LYS A 190 -11.74 25.44 -38.31
CA LYS A 190 -11.77 24.18 -39.07
C LYS A 190 -13.04 24.00 -39.88
N GLN A 191 -14.24 24.17 -39.31
CA GLN A 191 -15.48 23.91 -40.07
C GLN A 191 -15.66 24.86 -41.27
N ILE A 192 -15.10 26.07 -41.19
CA ILE A 192 -15.03 27.01 -42.32
C ILE A 192 -14.06 26.48 -43.40
N ALA A 193 -12.84 26.07 -43.01
CA ALA A 193 -11.84 25.51 -43.94
C ALA A 193 -12.31 24.19 -44.59
N ASP A 194 -13.04 23.36 -43.85
CA ASP A 194 -13.69 22.13 -44.29
C ASP A 194 -14.89 22.36 -45.24
N GLY A 195 -15.29 23.62 -45.50
CA GLY A 195 -16.39 23.97 -46.40
C GLY A 195 -17.77 23.48 -45.94
N LYS A 196 -18.03 23.41 -44.62
CA LYS A 196 -19.34 22.92 -44.12
C LYS A 196 -20.48 23.90 -44.45
N LYS A 197 -21.71 23.38 -44.48
CA LYS A 197 -22.94 24.16 -44.74
C LYS A 197 -23.04 25.38 -43.83
N VAL A 198 -23.39 26.54 -44.40
CA VAL A 198 -23.49 27.83 -43.69
C VAL A 198 -24.41 27.78 -42.46
N GLY A 199 -25.55 27.09 -42.53
CA GLY A 199 -26.46 26.89 -41.38
C GLY A 199 -25.92 26.01 -40.24
N LEU A 200 -24.75 25.38 -40.38
CA LEU A 200 -23.98 24.78 -39.28
C LEU A 200 -22.97 25.79 -38.72
N LEU A 201 -22.25 26.50 -39.59
CA LEU A 201 -21.27 27.53 -39.22
C LEU A 201 -21.92 28.63 -38.37
N ALA A 202 -23.12 29.08 -38.76
CA ALA A 202 -23.94 30.02 -38.00
C ALA A 202 -24.14 29.59 -36.52
N LYS A 203 -24.41 28.31 -36.29
CA LYS A 203 -24.71 27.75 -34.95
C LYS A 203 -23.46 27.59 -34.09
N LEU A 204 -22.34 27.26 -34.73
CA LEU A 204 -21.03 27.18 -34.09
C LEU A 204 -20.51 28.58 -33.71
N ALA A 205 -20.70 29.57 -34.59
CA ALA A 205 -20.39 30.98 -34.33
C ALA A 205 -21.30 31.60 -33.26
N SER A 206 -22.61 31.28 -33.26
CA SER A 206 -23.56 31.72 -32.21
C SER A 206 -23.12 31.25 -30.81
N GLN A 207 -22.60 30.02 -30.71
CA GLN A 207 -22.01 29.53 -29.48
C GLN A 207 -20.68 30.23 -29.14
N ALA A 208 -19.79 30.46 -30.12
CA ALA A 208 -18.52 31.16 -29.89
C ALA A 208 -18.76 32.59 -29.37
N ALA A 209 -19.70 33.33 -29.97
CA ALA A 209 -20.13 34.64 -29.51
C ALA A 209 -20.62 34.61 -28.06
N PHE A 210 -21.49 33.67 -27.71
CA PHE A 210 -22.04 33.49 -26.36
C PHE A 210 -20.99 33.13 -25.29
N LEU A 211 -19.97 32.35 -25.65
CA LEU A 211 -18.84 32.07 -24.76
C LEU A 211 -17.96 33.32 -24.59
N TYR A 212 -17.70 34.07 -25.67
CA TYR A 212 -16.97 35.33 -25.59
C TYR A 212 -17.72 36.47 -24.86
N THR A 213 -19.06 36.46 -24.85
CA THR A 213 -19.85 37.40 -24.02
C THR A 213 -19.64 37.11 -22.53
N GLN A 214 -19.74 35.86 -22.09
CA GLN A 214 -19.46 35.47 -20.70
C GLN A 214 -18.00 35.74 -20.31
N ALA A 215 -17.05 35.51 -21.22
CA ALA A 215 -15.65 35.86 -21.03
C ALA A 215 -15.45 37.38 -20.90
N THR A 216 -16.23 38.19 -21.64
CA THR A 216 -16.20 39.66 -21.58
C THR A 216 -16.74 40.17 -20.23
N GLU A 217 -17.84 39.60 -19.73
CA GLU A 217 -18.41 39.93 -18.41
C GLU A 217 -17.38 39.66 -17.29
N GLY A 218 -16.83 38.46 -17.23
CA GLY A 218 -15.82 38.10 -16.24
C GLY A 218 -14.50 38.88 -16.39
N ALA A 219 -14.07 39.16 -17.62
CA ALA A 219 -12.88 39.99 -17.86
C ALA A 219 -13.11 41.45 -17.44
N GLN A 220 -14.32 41.99 -17.60
CA GLN A 220 -14.65 43.35 -17.15
C GLN A 220 -14.60 43.47 -15.62
N GLU A 221 -15.05 42.45 -14.90
CA GLU A 221 -14.94 42.38 -13.44
C GLU A 221 -13.46 42.26 -13.01
N ASN A 222 -12.69 41.34 -13.61
CA ASN A 222 -11.27 41.14 -13.29
C ASN A 222 -10.40 42.36 -13.65
N VAL A 223 -10.72 43.13 -14.70
CA VAL A 223 -10.07 44.43 -15.00
C VAL A 223 -10.46 45.49 -13.96
N THR A 224 -11.73 45.55 -13.53
CA THR A 224 -12.19 46.50 -12.49
C THR A 224 -11.50 46.24 -11.16
N ASN A 225 -11.28 44.96 -10.81
CA ASN A 225 -10.57 44.54 -9.61
C ASN A 225 -9.02 44.59 -9.75
N ALA A 226 -8.50 45.17 -10.83
CA ALA A 226 -7.07 45.26 -11.15
C ALA A 226 -6.31 43.91 -11.13
N VAL A 227 -6.99 42.84 -11.55
CA VAL A 227 -6.42 41.50 -11.72
C VAL A 227 -5.93 41.31 -13.15
N PHE A 228 -6.75 41.66 -14.15
CA PHE A 228 -6.41 41.50 -15.58
C PHE A 228 -6.00 42.82 -16.23
N GLU A 229 -5.08 42.71 -17.19
CA GLU A 229 -4.75 43.80 -18.11
C GLU A 229 -5.93 44.15 -19.03
N LYS A 230 -6.19 45.44 -19.24
CA LYS A 230 -7.33 45.92 -20.04
C LYS A 230 -7.35 45.37 -21.46
N VAL A 231 -6.20 44.99 -22.03
CA VAL A 231 -6.12 44.38 -23.37
C VAL A 231 -6.85 43.03 -23.46
N TRP A 232 -6.92 42.22 -22.39
CA TRP A 232 -7.66 40.95 -22.41
C TRP A 232 -9.16 41.18 -22.60
N LEU A 233 -9.72 42.16 -21.88
CA LEU A 233 -11.12 42.60 -22.05
C LEU A 233 -11.37 43.08 -23.49
N LEU A 234 -10.46 43.86 -24.07
CA LEU A 234 -10.59 44.31 -25.46
C LEU A 234 -10.56 43.14 -26.45
N VAL A 235 -9.68 42.14 -26.29
CA VAL A 235 -9.71 40.93 -27.14
C VAL A 235 -11.05 40.20 -27.02
N CYS A 236 -11.57 40.02 -25.79
CA CYS A 236 -12.86 39.36 -25.57
C CYS A 236 -14.03 40.13 -26.22
N GLN A 237 -14.05 41.46 -26.10
CA GLN A 237 -15.05 42.33 -26.74
C GLN A 237 -14.98 42.25 -28.27
N ILE A 238 -13.78 42.40 -28.85
CA ILE A 238 -13.55 42.33 -30.31
C ILE A 238 -14.03 40.96 -30.83
N LYS A 239 -13.64 39.85 -30.19
CA LYS A 239 -14.06 38.51 -30.59
C LYS A 239 -15.54 38.24 -30.36
N SER A 240 -16.15 38.75 -29.29
CA SER A 240 -17.60 38.60 -29.05
C SER A 240 -18.42 39.26 -30.17
N HIS A 241 -18.12 40.53 -30.50
CA HIS A 241 -18.80 41.24 -31.57
C HIS A 241 -18.50 40.64 -32.96
N HIS A 242 -17.27 40.22 -33.23
CA HIS A 242 -16.91 39.57 -34.49
C HIS A 242 -17.64 38.23 -34.68
N MET A 243 -17.67 37.37 -33.66
CA MET A 243 -18.37 36.08 -33.71
C MET A 243 -19.90 36.25 -33.78
N ALA A 244 -20.46 37.28 -33.14
CA ALA A 244 -21.88 37.62 -33.25
C ALA A 244 -22.25 38.06 -34.68
N SER A 245 -21.41 38.90 -35.30
CA SER A 245 -21.54 39.28 -36.71
C SER A 245 -21.43 38.06 -37.63
N LEU A 246 -20.43 37.20 -37.41
CA LEU A 246 -20.17 36.00 -38.20
C LEU A 246 -21.34 34.98 -38.10
N ALA A 247 -21.98 34.87 -36.93
CA ALA A 247 -23.16 34.03 -36.73
C ALA A 247 -24.37 34.53 -37.55
N GLN A 248 -24.65 35.84 -37.53
CA GLN A 248 -25.75 36.43 -38.31
C GLN A 248 -25.43 36.41 -39.82
N TYR A 249 -24.17 36.60 -40.22
CA TYR A 249 -23.72 36.48 -41.62
C TYR A 249 -23.95 35.07 -42.18
N TYR A 250 -23.51 34.02 -41.48
CA TYR A 250 -23.74 32.65 -41.93
C TYR A 250 -25.21 32.23 -41.85
N GLN A 251 -26.01 32.78 -40.93
CA GLN A 251 -27.45 32.54 -40.92
C GLN A 251 -28.15 33.30 -42.06
N ALA A 252 -27.69 34.50 -42.43
CA ALA A 252 -28.22 35.22 -43.59
C ALA A 252 -28.01 34.43 -44.88
N LEU A 253 -26.82 33.87 -45.10
CA LEU A 253 -26.55 32.98 -46.23
C LEU A 253 -27.44 31.72 -46.19
N ALA A 254 -27.73 31.16 -45.00
CA ALA A 254 -28.63 30.02 -44.87
C ALA A 254 -30.11 30.35 -45.12
N ASP A 255 -30.53 31.59 -44.83
CA ASP A 255 -31.88 32.10 -45.11
C ASP A 255 -32.02 32.52 -46.60
N ASP A 256 -30.93 32.96 -47.23
CA ASP A 256 -30.80 33.25 -48.66
C ASP A 256 -30.87 31.96 -49.51
N ASP A 257 -30.11 30.92 -49.12
CA ASP A 257 -30.24 29.52 -49.62
C ASP A 257 -31.69 29.00 -49.49
N ALA A 258 -32.44 29.48 -48.50
CA ALA A 258 -33.84 29.14 -48.24
C ALA A 258 -34.85 30.07 -48.94
N ASN A 259 -34.40 30.89 -49.91
CA ASN A 259 -35.20 31.84 -50.69
C ASN A 259 -35.92 32.91 -49.82
N SER A 260 -35.40 33.19 -48.63
CA SER A 260 -35.94 34.16 -47.66
C SER A 260 -35.11 35.46 -47.67
N HIS A 261 -34.82 35.98 -48.87
CA HIS A 261 -33.94 37.12 -49.14
C HIS A 261 -34.23 38.35 -48.27
N GLY A 262 -35.51 38.68 -48.00
CA GLY A 262 -35.86 39.78 -47.10
C GLY A 262 -35.34 39.58 -45.67
N VAL A 263 -35.42 38.35 -45.15
CA VAL A 263 -34.87 37.96 -43.84
C VAL A 263 -33.34 37.98 -43.86
N ALA A 264 -32.72 37.50 -44.94
CA ALA A 264 -31.28 37.52 -45.13
C ALA A 264 -30.70 38.95 -45.09
N ILE A 265 -31.33 39.90 -45.79
CA ILE A 265 -30.94 41.33 -45.76
C ILE A 265 -31.03 41.89 -44.33
N CYS A 266 -32.12 41.63 -43.61
CA CYS A 266 -32.28 42.05 -42.22
C CYS A 266 -31.15 41.49 -41.31
N ARG A 267 -30.81 40.21 -41.46
CA ARG A 267 -29.66 39.62 -40.73
C ARG A 267 -28.31 40.21 -41.14
N LEU A 268 -28.10 40.55 -42.41
CA LEU A 268 -26.88 41.20 -42.85
C LEU A 268 -26.75 42.63 -42.29
N GLN A 269 -27.85 43.36 -42.11
CA GLN A 269 -27.85 44.65 -41.42
C GLN A 269 -27.43 44.51 -39.94
N VAL A 270 -27.95 43.51 -39.22
CA VAL A 270 -27.52 43.19 -37.84
C VAL A 270 -26.05 42.73 -37.80
N ALA A 271 -25.62 41.91 -38.77
CA ALA A 271 -24.23 41.49 -38.91
C ALA A 271 -23.30 42.69 -39.16
N GLU A 272 -23.72 43.66 -39.96
CA GLU A 272 -22.95 44.87 -40.27
C GLU A 272 -22.82 45.79 -39.04
N ALA A 273 -23.87 45.93 -38.24
CA ALA A 273 -23.82 46.64 -36.96
C ALA A 273 -22.78 46.02 -36.00
N HIS A 274 -22.86 44.70 -35.77
CA HIS A 274 -21.87 44.00 -34.94
C HIS A 274 -20.45 44.05 -35.53
N ALA A 275 -20.28 44.05 -36.87
CA ALA A 275 -18.98 44.20 -37.50
C ALA A 275 -18.39 45.61 -37.32
N LYS A 276 -19.22 46.65 -37.39
CA LYS A 276 -18.84 48.04 -37.09
C LYS A 276 -18.41 48.21 -35.63
N ASP A 277 -19.11 47.59 -34.69
CA ASP A 277 -18.76 47.62 -33.27
C ASP A 277 -17.46 46.85 -32.98
N ALA A 278 -17.29 45.64 -33.56
CA ALA A 278 -16.04 44.88 -33.49
C ALA A 278 -14.84 45.70 -34.00
N ASN A 279 -15.01 46.39 -35.14
CA ASN A 279 -13.96 47.21 -35.73
C ASN A 279 -13.67 48.49 -34.90
N ARG A 280 -14.69 49.09 -34.26
CA ARG A 280 -14.50 50.21 -33.31
C ARG A 280 -13.73 49.77 -32.06
N ALA A 281 -14.02 48.58 -31.56
CA ALA A 281 -13.27 47.97 -30.45
C ALA A 281 -11.82 47.63 -30.85
N ALA A 282 -11.59 47.15 -32.08
CA ALA A 282 -10.25 46.86 -32.60
C ALA A 282 -9.39 48.12 -32.74
N HIS A 283 -9.95 49.24 -33.22
CA HIS A 283 -9.28 50.55 -33.21
C HIS A 283 -9.06 51.14 -31.80
N SER A 284 -9.68 50.56 -30.77
CA SER A 284 -9.44 50.92 -29.36
C SER A 284 -8.33 50.08 -28.70
N PHE A 285 -7.75 49.12 -29.43
CA PHE A 285 -6.64 48.29 -28.95
C PHE A 285 -5.29 49.04 -29.09
N PRO A 286 -4.39 49.00 -28.09
CA PRO A 286 -3.13 49.73 -28.16
C PRO A 286 -2.16 49.13 -29.18
N ASN A 287 -1.39 49.99 -29.88
CA ASN A 287 -0.40 49.59 -30.90
C ASN A 287 0.72 48.66 -30.40
N ASN A 288 0.88 48.50 -29.09
CA ASN A 288 1.74 47.48 -28.49
C ASN A 288 1.06 46.95 -27.23
N ALA A 289 1.09 45.62 -27.02
CA ALA A 289 0.50 44.99 -25.86
C ALA A 289 1.42 45.11 -24.63
N PRO A 290 0.88 45.24 -23.40
CA PRO A 290 1.67 45.13 -22.17
C PRO A 290 2.39 43.77 -22.08
N ALA A 291 3.67 43.75 -21.70
CA ALA A 291 4.48 42.52 -21.71
C ALA A 291 3.97 41.42 -20.75
N ASN A 292 3.28 41.80 -19.69
CA ASN A 292 2.60 40.91 -18.73
C ASN A 292 1.28 40.32 -19.29
N SER A 293 0.73 40.85 -20.39
CA SER A 293 -0.53 40.35 -20.97
C SER A 293 -0.39 39.05 -21.78
N ASN A 294 0.86 38.58 -22.01
CA ASN A 294 1.18 37.37 -22.79
C ASN A 294 0.58 37.37 -24.22
N LEU A 295 0.37 38.55 -24.79
CA LEU A 295 -0.04 38.80 -26.18
C LEU A 295 1.16 39.32 -26.99
N THR A 296 1.20 39.03 -28.30
CA THR A 296 2.26 39.53 -29.19
C THR A 296 2.01 41.00 -29.54
N SER A 297 3.07 41.74 -29.86
CA SER A 297 2.99 43.15 -30.31
C SER A 297 2.13 43.33 -31.57
N GLU A 298 2.07 42.32 -32.45
CA GLU A 298 1.27 42.32 -33.68
C GLU A 298 -0.25 42.17 -33.44
N THR A 299 -0.67 41.76 -32.23
CA THR A 299 -2.07 41.43 -31.87
C THR A 299 -3.08 42.49 -32.33
N GLY A 300 -2.80 43.78 -32.06
CA GLY A 300 -3.70 44.88 -32.43
C GLY A 300 -3.85 45.05 -33.94
N GLY A 301 -2.75 44.91 -34.69
CA GLY A 301 -2.77 44.96 -36.15
C GLY A 301 -3.58 43.83 -36.75
N ILE A 302 -3.35 42.59 -36.29
CA ILE A 302 -4.07 41.40 -36.79
C ILE A 302 -5.58 41.50 -36.52
N LEU A 303 -5.97 41.92 -35.31
CA LEU A 303 -7.38 42.10 -34.94
C LEU A 303 -8.05 43.20 -35.78
N SER A 304 -7.39 44.35 -35.97
CA SER A 304 -7.90 45.44 -36.81
C SER A 304 -8.05 45.02 -38.28
N ASP A 305 -7.11 44.23 -38.81
CA ASP A 305 -7.18 43.73 -40.18
C ASP A 305 -8.31 42.70 -40.35
N MET A 306 -8.48 41.81 -39.36
CA MET A 306 -9.54 40.80 -39.32
C MET A 306 -10.93 41.45 -39.30
N THR A 307 -11.18 42.39 -38.38
CA THR A 307 -12.49 43.06 -38.29
C THR A 307 -12.80 43.89 -39.53
N LYS A 308 -11.80 44.56 -40.11
CA LYS A 308 -11.95 45.37 -41.32
C LYS A 308 -12.27 44.52 -42.55
N LYS A 309 -11.60 43.38 -42.72
CA LYS A 309 -11.88 42.41 -43.81
C LYS A 309 -13.29 41.83 -43.66
N HIS A 310 -13.67 41.40 -42.46
CA HIS A 310 -15.02 40.88 -42.20
C HIS A 310 -16.11 41.93 -42.45
N LEU A 311 -15.93 43.17 -42.00
CA LEU A 311 -16.86 44.27 -42.26
C LEU A 311 -17.05 44.52 -43.77
N ALA A 312 -15.96 44.54 -44.54
CA ALA A 312 -16.03 44.72 -45.99
C ALA A 312 -16.84 43.58 -46.67
N ASN A 313 -16.57 42.32 -46.31
CA ASN A 313 -17.30 41.17 -46.85
C ASN A 313 -18.81 41.22 -46.53
N VAL A 314 -19.18 41.63 -45.31
CA VAL A 314 -20.59 41.80 -44.91
C VAL A 314 -21.25 42.94 -45.70
N GLN A 315 -20.55 44.05 -45.91
CA GLN A 315 -21.06 45.20 -46.69
C GLN A 315 -21.23 44.88 -48.18
N GLU A 316 -20.28 44.15 -48.77
CA GLU A 316 -20.37 43.68 -50.16
C GLU A 316 -21.58 42.74 -50.36
N LYS A 317 -21.73 41.72 -49.51
CA LYS A 317 -22.86 40.78 -49.60
C LYS A 317 -24.21 41.44 -49.27
N LEU A 318 -24.24 42.43 -48.36
CA LEU A 318 -25.44 43.22 -48.09
C LEU A 318 -25.86 44.05 -49.31
N ALA A 319 -24.91 44.67 -50.01
CA ALA A 319 -25.19 45.42 -51.23
C ALA A 319 -25.65 44.50 -52.39
N GLU A 320 -25.06 43.31 -52.50
CA GLU A 320 -25.46 42.27 -53.45
C GLU A 320 -26.92 41.83 -53.23
N LEU A 321 -27.25 41.33 -52.03
CA LEU A 321 -28.60 40.81 -51.76
C LEU A 321 -29.67 41.92 -51.74
N SER A 322 -29.34 43.13 -51.27
CA SER A 322 -30.28 44.25 -51.32
C SER A 322 -30.63 44.61 -52.77
N LYS A 323 -29.62 44.69 -53.65
CA LYS A 323 -29.82 44.93 -55.08
C LYS A 323 -30.67 43.84 -55.73
N ASP A 324 -30.37 42.57 -55.48
CA ASP A 324 -31.13 41.47 -56.09
C ASP A 324 -32.56 41.38 -55.54
N ASN A 325 -32.80 41.78 -54.29
CA ASN A 325 -34.16 41.95 -53.78
C ASN A 325 -34.88 43.16 -54.42
N ASP A 326 -34.21 44.29 -54.59
CA ASP A 326 -34.79 45.52 -55.19
C ASP A 326 -35.09 45.38 -56.70
N PHE A 327 -34.39 44.49 -57.42
CA PHE A 327 -34.59 44.28 -58.85
C PHE A 327 -35.26 42.94 -59.23
N ILE A 328 -35.23 41.92 -58.37
CA ILE A 328 -35.74 40.57 -58.66
C ILE A 328 -36.82 40.17 -57.64
N TYR A 329 -36.46 39.96 -56.38
CA TYR A 329 -37.30 39.19 -55.44
C TYR A 329 -38.41 40.01 -54.76
N HIS A 330 -38.23 41.31 -54.58
CA HIS A 330 -39.18 42.27 -53.99
C HIS A 330 -39.78 41.82 -52.64
N GLN A 331 -39.02 41.08 -51.83
CA GLN A 331 -39.47 40.63 -50.51
C GLN A 331 -39.40 41.78 -49.49
N GLY A 332 -40.41 41.86 -48.62
CA GLY A 332 -40.42 42.80 -47.51
C GLY A 332 -39.36 42.45 -46.47
N ILE A 333 -38.49 43.41 -46.16
CA ILE A 333 -37.48 43.27 -45.10
C ILE A 333 -38.19 43.33 -43.74
N PRO A 334 -38.07 42.31 -42.86
CA PRO A 334 -38.68 42.32 -41.53
C PRO A 334 -37.93 43.26 -40.58
N ASN A 335 -38.59 43.63 -39.48
CA ASN A 335 -37.94 44.31 -38.36
C ASN A 335 -37.00 43.34 -37.60
N GLU A 336 -35.90 43.83 -37.05
CA GLU A 336 -34.90 43.04 -36.31
C GLU A 336 -35.54 42.20 -35.19
N ALA A 337 -36.52 42.77 -34.47
CA ALA A 337 -37.25 42.10 -33.39
C ALA A 337 -38.10 40.89 -33.85
N ALA A 338 -38.31 40.70 -35.16
CA ALA A 338 -38.98 39.53 -35.74
C ALA A 338 -38.00 38.42 -36.17
N LEU A 339 -36.68 38.64 -36.09
CA LEU A 339 -35.69 37.63 -36.42
C LEU A 339 -35.65 36.51 -35.37
N THR A 340 -35.61 35.27 -35.83
CA THR A 340 -35.32 34.12 -34.96
C THR A 340 -33.86 34.15 -34.50
N GLN A 341 -33.62 33.89 -33.21
CA GLN A 341 -32.26 33.79 -32.67
C GLN A 341 -31.51 32.60 -33.28
N VAL A 342 -30.25 32.80 -33.66
CA VAL A 342 -29.41 31.75 -34.26
C VAL A 342 -29.14 30.66 -33.21
N PRO A 343 -29.57 29.40 -33.42
CA PRO A 343 -29.42 28.33 -32.42
C PRO A 343 -27.95 28.10 -32.07
N LYS A 344 -27.64 27.82 -30.80
CA LYS A 344 -26.26 27.61 -30.32
C LYS A 344 -25.88 26.13 -30.42
N LEU A 345 -24.67 25.83 -30.90
CA LEU A 345 -24.13 24.46 -30.95
C LEU A 345 -22.78 24.35 -30.19
N PRO A 346 -22.75 23.78 -28.97
CA PRO A 346 -21.53 23.52 -28.23
C PRO A 346 -20.75 22.35 -28.84
N ALA A 347 -19.62 22.65 -29.48
CA ALA A 347 -18.62 21.67 -29.90
C ALA A 347 -17.57 21.48 -28.79
N ALA A 348 -17.00 22.58 -28.29
CA ALA A 348 -16.03 22.56 -27.20
C ALA A 348 -16.67 22.24 -25.83
N LYS A 349 -15.97 21.44 -25.03
CA LYS A 349 -16.31 21.11 -23.62
C LYS A 349 -15.03 21.02 -22.79
N ALA A 350 -15.10 21.28 -21.49
CA ALA A 350 -13.99 21.00 -20.58
C ALA A 350 -13.81 19.48 -20.46
N ILE A 351 -12.59 18.97 -20.60
CA ILE A 351 -12.31 17.53 -20.46
C ILE A 351 -12.05 17.24 -18.97
N PRO A 352 -12.75 16.28 -18.34
CA PRO A 352 -12.49 15.92 -16.94
C PRO A 352 -11.03 15.55 -16.69
N VAL A 353 -10.48 15.98 -15.56
CA VAL A 353 -9.11 15.64 -15.16
C VAL A 353 -8.91 14.12 -15.05
N SER A 354 -9.93 13.38 -14.61
CA SER A 354 -9.91 11.91 -14.59
C SER A 354 -9.77 11.29 -15.98
N GLU A 355 -10.33 11.89 -17.04
CA GLU A 355 -10.20 11.42 -18.43
C GLU A 355 -8.79 11.75 -18.98
N LEU A 356 -8.27 12.93 -18.65
CA LEU A 356 -6.90 13.34 -19.03
C LEU A 356 -5.82 12.42 -18.45
N TYR A 357 -5.90 12.08 -17.15
CA TYR A 357 -4.89 11.21 -16.51
C TYR A 357 -5.08 9.69 -16.77
N GLN A 358 -6.13 9.28 -17.50
CA GLN A 358 -6.32 7.88 -17.92
C GLN A 358 -5.48 7.49 -19.15
N GLY A 359 -4.88 8.46 -19.87
CA GLY A 359 -3.99 8.17 -21.00
C GLY A 359 -2.71 7.45 -20.57
N GLN A 360 -2.39 6.33 -21.24
CA GLN A 360 -1.19 5.52 -20.94
C GLN A 360 0.12 6.35 -21.00
N ASP A 361 0.18 7.33 -21.90
CA ASP A 361 1.32 8.24 -22.00
C ASP A 361 1.55 9.07 -20.74
N ILE A 362 0.49 9.48 -20.03
CA ILE A 362 0.61 10.31 -18.82
C ILE A 362 1.08 9.49 -17.62
N GLN A 363 0.62 8.24 -17.48
CA GLN A 363 1.19 7.31 -16.49
C GLN A 363 2.69 7.05 -16.77
N ARG A 364 3.06 6.90 -18.05
CA ARG A 364 4.46 6.76 -18.48
C ARG A 364 5.29 8.04 -18.26
N ILE A 365 4.70 9.23 -18.35
CA ILE A 365 5.34 10.50 -18.04
C ILE A 365 5.62 10.63 -16.54
N ILE A 366 4.65 10.26 -15.69
CA ILE A 366 4.77 10.33 -14.22
C ILE A 366 5.81 9.35 -13.69
N GLY A 367 5.83 8.12 -14.22
CA GLY A 367 6.74 7.06 -13.78
C GLY A 367 6.27 6.36 -12.49
N PRO A 368 7.11 5.46 -11.91
CA PRO A 368 6.80 4.76 -10.66
C PRO A 368 6.79 5.71 -9.46
N ASP A 369 6.11 5.31 -8.38
CA ASP A 369 6.10 6.04 -7.11
C ASP A 369 7.50 6.09 -6.49
N ILE A 370 8.05 7.30 -6.36
CA ILE A 370 9.38 7.53 -5.78
C ILE A 370 9.47 6.94 -4.37
N PHE A 371 8.41 7.03 -3.57
CA PHE A 371 8.40 6.62 -2.17
C PHE A 371 7.72 5.27 -1.96
N GLN A 372 7.67 4.41 -2.98
CA GLN A 372 7.02 3.08 -2.93
C GLN A 372 7.39 2.24 -1.69
N LYS A 373 8.64 2.36 -1.23
CA LYS A 373 9.21 1.66 -0.05
C LYS A 373 8.58 2.07 1.29
N ILE A 374 8.01 3.28 1.40
CA ILE A 374 7.56 3.86 2.68
C ILE A 374 6.06 3.58 2.86
N VAL A 375 5.72 2.55 3.63
CA VAL A 375 4.32 2.19 3.94
C VAL A 375 3.82 3.03 5.14
N PRO A 376 2.71 3.77 5.03
CA PRO A 376 2.23 4.63 6.11
C PRO A 376 1.73 3.85 7.33
N LEU A 377 1.88 4.41 8.54
CA LEU A 377 1.47 3.73 9.78
C LEU A 377 0.02 3.25 9.78
N ALA A 378 -0.93 4.07 9.34
CA ALA A 378 -2.35 3.68 9.20
C ALA A 378 -2.56 2.53 8.19
N VAL A 379 -1.68 2.41 7.18
CA VAL A 379 -1.68 1.26 6.26
C VAL A 379 -1.04 0.05 6.93
N THR A 380 0.04 0.19 7.72
CA THR A 380 0.61 -0.96 8.45
C THR A 380 -0.35 -1.51 9.52
N GLU A 381 -1.15 -0.64 10.15
CA GLU A 381 -2.25 -1.03 11.06
C GLU A 381 -3.35 -1.77 10.29
N SER A 382 -3.83 -1.20 9.19
CA SER A 382 -4.82 -1.84 8.30
C SER A 382 -4.32 -3.17 7.70
N ALA A 383 -3.03 -3.27 7.36
CA ALA A 383 -2.40 -4.49 6.87
C ALA A 383 -2.28 -5.54 7.98
N SER A 384 -1.98 -5.13 9.23
CA SER A 384 -1.99 -6.03 10.39
C SER A 384 -3.40 -6.58 10.68
N LEU A 385 -4.45 -5.77 10.48
CA LEU A 385 -5.83 -6.22 10.54
C LEU A 385 -6.16 -7.21 9.41
N TYR A 386 -5.68 -6.97 8.20
CA TYR A 386 -5.80 -7.91 7.08
C TYR A 386 -5.01 -9.21 7.31
N ASP A 387 -3.83 -9.15 7.94
CA ASP A 387 -3.04 -10.33 8.33
C ASP A 387 -3.77 -11.19 9.36
N GLU A 388 -4.48 -10.58 10.31
CA GLU A 388 -5.32 -11.34 11.26
C GLU A 388 -6.61 -11.89 10.60
N GLU A 389 -7.20 -11.23 9.59
CA GLU A 389 -8.26 -11.84 8.77
C GLU A 389 -7.74 -13.00 7.90
N LYS A 390 -6.55 -12.87 7.30
CA LYS A 390 -5.84 -13.96 6.63
C LYS A 390 -5.54 -15.12 7.60
N ALA A 391 -5.13 -14.81 8.83
CA ALA A 391 -4.88 -15.81 9.87
C ALA A 391 -6.17 -16.52 10.30
N LYS A 392 -7.29 -15.81 10.46
CA LYS A 392 -8.62 -16.40 10.70
C LYS A 392 -9.03 -17.35 9.57
N LEU A 393 -8.80 -16.96 8.31
CA LEU A 393 -9.05 -17.82 7.14
C LEU A 393 -8.20 -19.10 7.21
N ILE A 394 -6.88 -18.98 7.44
CA ILE A 394 -5.99 -20.14 7.57
C ILE A 394 -6.39 -21.04 8.75
N ARG A 395 -6.73 -20.48 9.91
CA ARG A 395 -7.20 -21.23 11.09
C ARG A 395 -8.47 -22.02 10.76
N ALA A 396 -9.51 -21.36 10.25
CA ALA A 396 -10.80 -21.98 9.95
C ALA A 396 -10.75 -23.03 8.81
N GLU A 397 -9.87 -22.87 7.82
CA GLU A 397 -9.65 -23.90 6.81
C GLU A 397 -8.76 -25.05 7.33
N SER A 398 -7.81 -24.80 8.24
CA SER A 398 -7.01 -25.86 8.87
C SER A 398 -7.88 -26.73 9.79
N GLU A 399 -8.68 -26.11 10.66
CA GLU A 399 -9.65 -26.78 11.53
C GLU A 399 -10.63 -27.65 10.72
N ARG A 400 -11.16 -27.13 9.60
CA ARG A 400 -12.04 -27.89 8.70
C ARG A 400 -11.36 -29.09 8.02
N VAL A 401 -10.04 -29.06 7.87
CA VAL A 401 -9.23 -30.18 7.34
C VAL A 401 -8.90 -31.18 8.45
N GLU A 402 -8.64 -30.71 9.66
CA GLU A 402 -8.37 -31.51 10.86
C GLU A 402 -9.61 -32.28 11.32
N VAL A 403 -10.75 -31.61 11.52
CA VAL A 403 -12.05 -32.25 11.82
C VAL A 403 -12.37 -33.34 10.80
N ALA A 404 -12.13 -33.09 9.51
CA ALA A 404 -12.37 -34.10 8.47
C ALA A 404 -11.30 -35.22 8.43
N ASN A 405 -10.07 -34.98 8.90
CA ASN A 405 -9.08 -36.05 9.11
C ASN A 405 -9.50 -36.94 10.29
N ASP A 406 -10.03 -36.34 11.35
CA ASP A 406 -10.40 -37.01 12.60
C ASP A 406 -11.71 -37.80 12.44
N GLU A 407 -12.71 -37.23 11.74
CA GLU A 407 -13.90 -37.97 11.28
C GLU A 407 -13.50 -39.24 10.50
N MET A 408 -12.51 -39.14 9.60
CA MET A 408 -12.03 -40.29 8.84
C MET A 408 -11.29 -41.30 9.74
N ALA A 409 -10.43 -40.83 10.66
CA ALA A 409 -9.71 -41.70 11.57
C ALA A 409 -10.65 -42.46 12.52
N ALA A 410 -11.59 -41.74 13.17
CA ALA A 410 -12.60 -42.33 14.05
C ALA A 410 -13.55 -43.27 13.30
N SER A 411 -13.90 -42.97 12.05
CA SER A 411 -14.71 -43.88 11.21
C SER A 411 -13.95 -45.18 10.89
N LEU A 412 -12.64 -45.11 10.61
CA LEU A 412 -11.83 -46.29 10.34
C LEU A 412 -11.59 -47.15 11.58
N ASP A 413 -11.33 -46.52 12.73
CA ASP A 413 -11.18 -47.19 14.03
C ASP A 413 -12.48 -47.89 14.46
N TYR A 414 -13.63 -47.20 14.37
CA TYR A 414 -14.95 -47.77 14.65
C TYR A 414 -15.25 -49.01 13.79
N LEU A 415 -14.87 -48.99 12.51
CA LEU A 415 -15.01 -50.13 11.60
C LEU A 415 -13.90 -51.18 11.75
N LYS A 416 -12.84 -50.91 12.52
CA LYS A 416 -11.61 -51.72 12.65
C LYS A 416 -10.93 -51.97 11.30
N LEU A 417 -10.86 -50.95 10.45
CA LEU A 417 -10.25 -50.98 9.12
C LEU A 417 -8.86 -50.29 9.16
N PRO A 418 -7.82 -50.84 8.50
CA PRO A 418 -7.86 -51.96 7.55
C PRO A 418 -7.78 -53.36 8.19
N ASP A 419 -7.36 -53.48 9.45
CA ASP A 419 -7.01 -54.74 10.13
C ASP A 419 -7.98 -55.90 9.90
N SER A 420 -9.28 -55.63 9.99
CA SER A 420 -10.35 -56.64 9.77
C SER A 420 -10.29 -57.31 8.38
N LEU A 421 -9.87 -56.62 7.32
CA LEU A 421 -9.81 -57.19 5.97
C LEU A 421 -8.68 -58.23 5.82
N ASN A 422 -7.55 -58.02 6.51
CA ASN A 422 -6.43 -58.96 6.50
C ASN A 422 -6.82 -60.30 7.14
N VAL A 423 -7.62 -60.25 8.20
CA VAL A 423 -8.17 -61.44 8.88
C VAL A 423 -9.13 -62.21 7.98
N LEU A 424 -10.04 -61.51 7.30
CA LEU A 424 -11.02 -62.10 6.38
C LEU A 424 -10.40 -62.71 5.12
N ARG A 425 -9.11 -62.45 4.87
CA ARG A 425 -8.29 -63.12 3.85
C ARG A 425 -7.74 -64.49 4.29
N GLY A 426 -8.04 -64.93 5.53
CA GLY A 426 -7.61 -66.23 6.07
C GLY A 426 -6.28 -66.22 6.83
N GLY A 427 -5.79 -65.05 7.24
CA GLY A 427 -4.43 -64.83 7.77
C GLY A 427 -4.12 -65.37 9.17
N MET A 428 -4.70 -66.50 9.62
CA MET A 428 -4.43 -67.05 10.96
C MET A 428 -2.95 -67.38 11.22
N ASP A 429 -2.20 -67.81 10.20
CA ASP A 429 -0.76 -68.08 10.32
C ASP A 429 0.09 -66.80 10.48
N GLN A 430 -0.44 -65.60 10.21
CA GLN A 430 0.26 -64.33 10.45
C GLN A 430 0.02 -63.75 11.85
N ASP A 431 -1.06 -64.10 12.56
CA ASP A 431 -1.31 -63.60 13.94
C ASP A 431 -0.36 -64.23 15.00
N MET A 432 0.57 -65.11 14.60
CA MET A 432 1.74 -65.52 15.41
C MET A 432 3.06 -64.82 15.03
N MET A 433 3.10 -64.05 13.94
CA MET A 433 4.21 -63.15 13.63
C MET A 433 4.02 -61.83 14.38
N VAL A 434 5.10 -61.06 14.54
CA VAL A 434 5.02 -59.73 15.16
C VAL A 434 4.37 -58.72 14.23
N ASP A 435 3.56 -57.86 14.83
CA ASP A 435 2.95 -56.70 14.17
C ASP A 435 4.03 -55.82 13.53
N SER A 436 3.90 -55.56 12.23
CA SER A 436 4.91 -54.84 11.46
C SER A 436 5.17 -53.43 12.00
N ASP A 437 4.16 -52.77 12.58
CA ASP A 437 4.35 -51.47 13.23
C ASP A 437 5.20 -51.63 14.50
N PHE A 438 5.00 -52.69 15.29
CA PHE A 438 5.79 -52.93 16.50
C PHE A 438 7.25 -53.26 16.18
N ARG A 439 7.52 -54.14 15.20
CA ARG A 439 8.90 -54.43 14.77
C ARG A 439 9.58 -53.14 14.30
N LYS A 440 8.89 -52.36 13.47
CA LYS A 440 9.36 -51.07 12.99
C LYS A 440 9.62 -50.06 14.13
N TRP A 441 8.79 -49.99 15.17
CA TRP A 441 9.04 -49.11 16.31
C TRP A 441 10.30 -49.53 17.09
N CYS A 442 10.57 -50.84 17.23
CA CYS A 442 11.83 -51.32 17.79
C CYS A 442 13.03 -51.00 16.87
N GLU A 443 12.90 -51.16 15.55
CA GLU A 443 13.92 -50.81 14.56
C GLU A 443 14.24 -49.30 14.53
N GLU A 444 13.24 -48.43 14.66
CA GLU A 444 13.43 -46.96 14.72
C GLU A 444 13.96 -46.46 16.07
N LEU A 445 13.80 -47.23 17.16
CA LEU A 445 14.43 -46.96 18.45
C LEU A 445 15.86 -47.51 18.55
N ALA A 446 16.20 -48.54 17.78
CA ALA A 446 17.53 -49.14 17.74
C ALA A 446 18.57 -48.16 17.19
N GLY A 447 19.73 -48.03 17.85
CA GLY A 447 20.81 -47.15 17.40
C GLY A 447 20.58 -45.64 17.60
N HIS A 448 19.38 -45.19 18.01
CA HIS A 448 19.21 -43.84 18.58
C HIS A 448 20.06 -43.75 19.86
N GLN A 449 20.72 -42.63 20.17
CA GLN A 449 21.48 -42.54 21.43
C GLN A 449 20.55 -42.50 22.65
N SER A 450 21.08 -42.63 23.88
CA SER A 450 20.28 -42.35 25.08
C SER A 450 20.00 -40.84 25.17
N PHE A 451 18.88 -40.45 25.79
CA PHE A 451 18.53 -39.02 25.90
C PHE A 451 19.40 -38.26 26.93
N GLY A 452 20.08 -38.97 27.85
CA GLY A 452 20.91 -38.37 28.90
C GLY A 452 21.95 -37.35 28.39
N PRO A 453 22.85 -37.71 27.45
CA PRO A 453 23.80 -36.77 26.86
C PRO A 453 23.17 -35.54 26.22
N ALA A 454 21.96 -35.65 25.66
CA ALA A 454 21.24 -34.50 25.09
C ALA A 454 20.76 -33.53 26.19
N PHE A 455 20.19 -34.05 27.28
CA PHE A 455 19.83 -33.23 28.45
C PHE A 455 21.06 -32.64 29.16
N GLU A 456 22.19 -33.35 29.23
CA GLU A 456 23.45 -32.79 29.72
C GLU A 456 23.94 -31.62 28.87
N GLN A 457 23.82 -31.71 27.54
CA GLN A 457 24.23 -30.61 26.66
C GLN A 457 23.32 -29.38 26.81
N LEU A 458 22.00 -29.58 26.94
CA LEU A 458 21.05 -28.49 27.21
C LEU A 458 21.38 -27.74 28.50
N GLU A 459 21.68 -28.44 29.61
CA GLU A 459 22.05 -27.80 30.88
C GLU A 459 23.40 -27.06 30.78
N ARG A 460 24.35 -27.56 29.97
CA ARG A 460 25.61 -26.86 29.68
C ARG A 460 25.37 -25.56 28.92
N ASP A 461 24.67 -25.60 27.78
CA ASP A 461 24.39 -24.41 26.96
C ASP A 461 23.60 -23.35 27.74
N LYS A 462 22.57 -23.78 28.49
CA LYS A 462 21.85 -22.94 29.47
C LYS A 462 22.79 -22.28 30.48
N SER A 463 23.74 -23.04 31.06
CA SER A 463 24.69 -22.49 32.05
C SER A 463 25.66 -21.47 31.44
N GLU A 464 26.10 -21.67 30.19
CA GLU A 464 26.94 -20.73 29.44
C GLU A 464 26.18 -19.43 29.13
N ILE A 465 24.92 -19.53 28.68
CA ILE A 465 24.04 -18.39 28.39
C ILE A 465 23.77 -17.57 29.64
N ILE A 466 23.40 -18.20 30.75
CA ILE A 466 23.19 -17.51 32.03
C ILE A 466 24.48 -16.82 32.47
N THR A 467 25.64 -17.49 32.38
CA THR A 467 26.95 -16.89 32.72
C THR A 467 27.29 -15.69 31.83
N SER A 468 26.93 -15.74 30.54
CA SER A 468 27.13 -14.65 29.58
C SER A 468 26.24 -13.43 29.87
N LEU A 469 24.97 -13.66 30.20
CA LEU A 469 24.02 -12.61 30.64
C LEU A 469 24.50 -11.96 31.95
N ASP A 470 24.89 -12.77 32.94
CA ASP A 470 25.43 -12.32 34.21
C ASP A 470 26.72 -11.49 34.06
N SER A 471 27.62 -11.92 33.17
CA SER A 471 28.85 -11.20 32.82
C SER A 471 28.54 -9.85 32.17
N SER A 472 27.57 -9.82 31.24
CA SER A 472 27.14 -8.61 30.55
C SER A 472 26.51 -7.62 31.52
N MET A 473 25.66 -8.09 32.44
CA MET A 473 25.06 -7.27 33.49
C MET A 473 26.12 -6.64 34.40
N LYS A 474 27.08 -7.45 34.88
CA LYS A 474 28.21 -6.99 35.71
C LYS A 474 29.07 -5.94 35.00
N GLN A 475 29.25 -6.03 33.68
CA GLN A 475 29.99 -5.03 32.90
C GLN A 475 29.28 -3.66 32.85
N LEU A 476 27.94 -3.66 32.73
CA LEU A 476 27.13 -2.43 32.79
C LEU A 476 27.16 -1.81 34.20
N ASP A 477 26.98 -2.61 35.24
CA ASP A 477 27.06 -2.14 36.64
C ASP A 477 28.46 -1.58 36.98
N MET A 478 29.52 -2.21 36.47
CA MET A 478 30.88 -1.71 36.64
C MET A 478 31.11 -0.36 35.94
N GLU A 479 30.66 -0.19 34.69
CA GLU A 479 30.81 1.06 33.94
C GLU A 479 29.99 2.20 34.58
N GLU A 480 28.76 1.94 34.98
CA GLU A 480 27.92 2.92 35.68
C GLU A 480 28.56 3.35 37.01
N SER A 481 29.09 2.39 37.79
CA SER A 481 29.79 2.70 39.03
C SER A 481 31.08 3.51 38.83
N VAL A 482 31.72 3.42 37.66
CA VAL A 482 32.92 4.19 37.32
C VAL A 482 32.53 5.58 36.83
N CYS A 483 31.53 5.70 35.96
CA CYS A 483 30.99 6.98 35.51
C CYS A 483 30.56 7.84 36.71
N GLU A 484 29.87 7.26 37.69
CA GLU A 484 29.35 8.03 38.82
C GLU A 484 30.42 8.35 39.88
N LYS A 485 31.46 7.51 40.03
CA LYS A 485 32.66 7.86 40.81
C LYS A 485 33.43 9.01 40.19
N MET A 486 33.59 9.03 38.86
CA MET A 486 34.27 10.14 38.18
C MET A 486 33.43 11.42 38.21
N ARG A 487 32.11 11.34 38.05
CA ARG A 487 31.19 12.46 38.27
C ARG A 487 31.27 13.01 39.69
N SER A 488 31.31 12.14 40.70
CA SER A 488 31.47 12.54 42.10
C SER A 488 32.82 13.21 42.39
N LYS A 489 33.88 12.84 41.65
CA LYS A 489 35.24 13.36 41.84
C LYS A 489 35.49 14.69 41.13
N TYR A 490 34.95 14.87 39.92
CA TYR A 490 35.21 16.03 39.05
C TYR A 490 33.99 16.96 38.89
N GLY A 491 32.83 16.58 39.43
CA GLY A 491 31.63 17.41 39.49
C GLY A 491 31.21 17.97 38.12
N PRO A 492 31.13 19.30 37.95
CA PRO A 492 30.70 19.92 36.70
C PRO A 492 31.69 19.73 35.54
N GLU A 493 32.94 19.35 35.79
CA GLU A 493 33.92 19.07 34.73
C GLU A 493 33.66 17.72 34.04
N TRP A 494 32.98 16.78 34.70
CA TRP A 494 32.62 15.48 34.14
C TRP A 494 31.36 15.56 33.26
N THR A 495 31.52 16.17 32.09
CA THR A 495 30.45 16.43 31.11
C THR A 495 29.82 15.17 30.48
N GLN A 496 30.39 13.98 30.75
CA GLN A 496 29.87 12.70 30.30
C GLN A 496 28.43 12.46 30.80
N GLN A 497 27.53 12.04 29.90
CA GLN A 497 26.14 11.71 30.24
C GLN A 497 26.03 10.52 31.23
N PRO A 498 25.00 10.43 32.09
CA PRO A 498 24.83 9.30 33.02
C PRO A 498 24.50 7.97 32.33
N SER A 499 25.25 6.91 32.66
CA SER A 499 25.11 5.59 32.04
C SER A 499 23.78 4.88 32.34
N SER A 500 23.17 5.15 33.50
CA SER A 500 21.91 4.52 33.92
C SER A 500 20.77 4.70 32.91
N ARG A 501 20.68 5.88 32.28
CA ARG A 501 19.70 6.16 31.22
C ARG A 501 20.02 5.45 29.92
N LEU A 502 21.29 5.40 29.53
CA LEU A 502 21.76 4.81 28.26
C LEU A 502 21.75 3.28 28.27
N THR A 503 21.94 2.66 29.43
CA THR A 503 21.94 1.19 29.60
C THR A 503 20.55 0.61 29.85
N SER A 504 19.51 1.44 29.93
CA SER A 504 18.15 1.03 30.33
C SER A 504 17.52 -0.03 29.43
N THR A 505 17.73 0.06 28.11
CA THR A 505 17.29 -0.96 27.12
C THR A 505 18.05 -2.26 27.30
N LEU A 506 19.39 -2.22 27.25
CA LEU A 506 20.26 -3.39 27.44
C LEU A 506 19.97 -4.13 28.76
N ARG A 507 19.74 -3.39 29.86
CA ARG A 507 19.32 -3.94 31.16
C ARG A 507 17.91 -4.54 31.15
N SER A 508 17.05 -4.15 30.21
CA SER A 508 15.76 -4.82 29.97
C SER A 508 15.93 -6.08 29.14
N ASP A 509 16.72 -6.03 28.07
CA ASP A 509 16.97 -7.17 27.17
C ASP A 509 17.64 -8.32 27.92
N ILE A 510 18.65 -8.04 28.76
CA ILE A 510 19.27 -9.01 29.67
C ILE A 510 18.21 -9.71 30.56
N ARG A 511 17.25 -8.96 31.11
CA ARG A 511 16.19 -9.51 31.98
C ARG A 511 15.16 -10.32 31.19
N ASN A 512 14.81 -9.88 29.98
CA ASN A 512 13.89 -10.57 29.09
C ASN A 512 14.46 -11.93 28.64
N TYR A 513 15.69 -11.97 28.16
CA TYR A 513 16.37 -13.23 27.78
C TYR A 513 16.59 -14.14 28.99
N ARG A 514 16.92 -13.59 30.16
CA ARG A 514 17.03 -14.38 31.40
C ARG A 514 15.69 -15.02 31.79
N GLY A 515 14.57 -14.30 31.65
CA GLY A 515 13.23 -14.83 31.86
C GLY A 515 12.85 -15.94 30.87
N ALA A 516 13.12 -15.74 29.58
CA ALA A 516 12.89 -16.76 28.55
C ALA A 516 13.68 -18.06 28.80
N VAL A 517 14.92 -17.95 29.31
CA VAL A 517 15.76 -19.11 29.69
C VAL A 517 15.24 -19.82 30.95
N GLU A 518 14.63 -19.09 31.90
CA GLU A 518 13.98 -19.68 33.08
C GLU A 518 12.66 -20.40 32.71
N GLU A 519 11.90 -19.88 31.74
CA GLU A 519 10.70 -20.53 31.19
C GLU A 519 11.04 -21.78 30.36
N ALA A 520 12.05 -21.69 29.48
CA ALA A 520 12.58 -22.83 28.74
C ALA A 520 13.04 -23.95 29.70
N SER A 521 13.85 -23.61 30.71
CA SER A 521 14.31 -24.56 31.73
C SER A 521 13.16 -25.22 32.52
N THR A 522 11.98 -24.59 32.59
CA THR A 522 10.79 -25.20 33.21
C THR A 522 10.15 -26.23 32.28
N SER A 523 10.23 -26.02 30.97
CA SER A 523 9.81 -26.98 29.94
C SER A 523 10.79 -28.15 29.84
N ASP A 524 12.10 -27.92 29.90
CA ASP A 524 13.12 -28.97 29.90
C ASP A 524 12.98 -29.91 31.10
N ALA A 525 12.63 -29.38 32.27
CA ALA A 525 12.34 -30.19 33.45
C ALA A 525 11.12 -31.12 33.25
N GLN A 526 10.09 -30.67 32.51
CA GLN A 526 8.94 -31.49 32.14
C GLN A 526 9.35 -32.59 31.13
N LEU A 527 10.14 -32.26 30.11
CA LEU A 527 10.70 -33.25 29.17
C LEU A 527 11.57 -34.29 29.92
N TYR A 528 12.47 -33.85 30.80
CA TYR A 528 13.34 -34.75 31.57
C TYR A 528 12.56 -35.65 32.53
N SER A 529 11.50 -35.15 33.18
CA SER A 529 10.61 -35.99 34.00
C SER A 529 9.83 -37.02 33.17
N THR A 530 9.40 -36.65 31.96
CA THR A 530 8.71 -37.56 31.03
C THR A 530 9.66 -38.65 30.53
N PHE A 531 10.90 -38.28 30.19
CA PHE A 531 11.98 -39.22 29.89
C PHE A 531 12.20 -40.19 31.06
N ARG A 532 12.39 -39.69 32.29
CA ARG A 532 12.59 -40.53 33.49
C ARG A 532 11.42 -41.47 33.82
N GLN A 533 10.20 -41.12 33.42
CA GLN A 533 9.05 -42.01 33.60
C GLN A 533 9.03 -43.16 32.57
N CYS A 534 9.61 -42.96 31.39
CA CYS A 534 9.54 -43.89 30.25
C CYS A 534 10.88 -44.59 29.92
N GLU A 535 11.98 -44.19 30.57
CA GLU A 535 13.37 -44.67 30.39
C GLU A 535 13.45 -46.20 30.25
N ALA A 536 12.84 -46.94 31.18
CA ALA A 536 12.83 -48.41 31.17
C ALA A 536 12.00 -49.04 30.04
N ASP A 537 10.93 -48.37 29.57
CA ASP A 537 10.13 -48.83 28.43
C ASP A 537 10.85 -48.54 27.10
N PHE A 538 11.60 -47.42 27.01
CA PHE A 538 12.45 -47.12 25.85
C PHE A 538 13.63 -48.09 25.76
N ASP A 539 14.28 -48.41 26.87
CA ASP A 539 15.39 -49.36 26.87
C ASP A 539 14.93 -50.81 26.61
N GLU A 540 13.73 -51.20 27.05
CA GLU A 540 13.11 -52.49 26.68
C GLU A 540 12.82 -52.55 25.17
N MET A 541 12.26 -51.50 24.56
CA MET A 541 12.02 -51.46 23.10
C MET A 541 13.31 -51.39 22.27
N ARG A 542 14.27 -50.55 22.68
CA ARG A 542 15.58 -50.36 22.02
C ARG A 542 16.37 -51.66 22.01
N SER A 543 16.56 -52.29 23.17
CA SER A 543 17.36 -53.51 23.27
C SER A 543 16.78 -54.63 22.40
N ALA A 544 15.45 -54.78 22.37
CA ALA A 544 14.78 -55.73 21.49
C ALA A 544 14.92 -55.41 19.99
N GLY A 545 15.11 -54.15 19.61
CA GLY A 545 15.48 -53.76 18.24
C GLY A 545 16.96 -54.02 17.92
N GLU A 546 17.86 -53.73 18.87
CA GLU A 546 19.31 -53.91 18.71
C GLU A 546 19.76 -55.39 18.71
N THR A 547 18.99 -56.30 19.32
CA THR A 547 19.23 -57.76 19.29
C THR A 547 18.40 -58.54 18.27
N ASP A 548 17.50 -57.87 17.52
CA ASP A 548 16.44 -58.48 16.69
C ASP A 548 15.48 -59.40 17.49
N GLU A 549 15.41 -59.22 18.82
CA GLU A 549 14.51 -59.94 19.73
C GLU A 549 13.15 -59.24 19.93
N ALA A 550 12.76 -58.32 19.04
CA ALA A 550 11.42 -57.73 18.99
C ALA A 550 10.33 -58.83 19.00
N ASP A 551 10.61 -59.96 18.37
CA ASP A 551 9.76 -61.16 18.34
C ASP A 551 9.59 -61.82 19.73
N VAL A 552 10.61 -61.76 20.57
CA VAL A 552 10.58 -62.24 21.95
C VAL A 552 9.85 -61.25 22.86
N LEU A 553 10.11 -59.94 22.70
CA LEU A 553 9.46 -58.89 23.49
C LEU A 553 7.95 -58.84 23.24
N TYR A 554 7.52 -58.88 21.98
CA TYR A 554 6.10 -58.90 21.61
C TYR A 554 5.40 -60.14 22.16
N SER A 555 6.01 -61.32 22.01
CA SER A 555 5.49 -62.59 22.55
C SER A 555 5.34 -62.53 24.08
N ARG A 556 6.35 -61.99 24.78
CA ARG A 556 6.33 -61.78 26.24
C ARG A 556 5.23 -60.80 26.67
N ALA A 557 5.02 -59.73 25.91
CA ALA A 557 3.95 -58.77 26.17
C ALA A 557 2.55 -59.36 25.93
N MET A 558 2.36 -60.12 24.86
CA MET A 558 1.10 -60.82 24.56
C MET A 558 0.74 -61.86 25.63
N VAL A 559 1.72 -62.65 26.09
CA VAL A 559 1.51 -63.58 27.22
C VAL A 559 1.15 -62.81 28.50
N LYS A 560 1.79 -61.67 28.77
CA LYS A 560 1.47 -60.78 29.91
C LYS A 560 0.08 -60.14 29.80
N ALA A 561 -0.45 -59.97 28.58
CA ALA A 561 -1.82 -59.54 28.28
C ALA A 561 -2.85 -60.70 28.28
N GLY A 562 -2.43 -61.91 28.65
CA GLY A 562 -3.32 -63.07 28.81
C GLY A 562 -3.45 -63.98 27.58
N ALA A 563 -2.57 -63.86 26.58
CA ALA A 563 -2.55 -64.79 25.45
C ALA A 563 -2.11 -66.19 25.92
N SER A 564 -2.98 -67.19 25.73
CA SER A 564 -2.69 -68.58 26.06
C SER A 564 -1.75 -69.20 25.03
N LYS A 565 -0.77 -70.02 25.47
CA LYS A 565 0.05 -70.83 24.56
C LYS A 565 -0.76 -71.97 23.95
N GLY A 566 -1.48 -71.67 22.88
CA GLY A 566 -1.98 -72.68 21.95
C GLY A 566 -0.82 -73.51 21.38
N LYS A 567 -0.99 -74.83 21.30
CA LYS A 567 -0.05 -75.67 20.56
C LYS A 567 -0.25 -75.41 19.06
N SER A 568 0.84 -75.20 18.33
CA SER A 568 0.82 -74.97 16.89
C SER A 568 0.03 -76.07 16.16
N PRO A 569 -0.99 -75.73 15.36
CA PRO A 569 -1.48 -76.58 14.30
C PRO A 569 -0.34 -76.86 13.30
N ARG A 570 -0.44 -77.97 12.57
CA ARG A 570 0.36 -78.17 11.35
C ARG A 570 -0.32 -77.44 10.19
N PRO A 571 0.44 -77.00 9.17
CA PRO A 571 -0.18 -76.55 7.92
C PRO A 571 -0.98 -77.72 7.34
N MET A 572 -2.28 -77.49 7.17
CA MET A 572 -3.20 -78.38 6.48
C MET A 572 -3.86 -77.54 5.39
N GLU A 573 -3.58 -77.88 4.13
CA GLU A 573 -4.10 -77.16 2.96
C GLU A 573 -5.63 -77.32 2.88
N GLY A 574 -6.34 -76.36 3.48
CA GLY A 574 -7.79 -76.23 3.45
C GLY A 574 -8.22 -75.05 2.59
N SER A 575 -7.78 -75.02 1.32
CA SER A 575 -8.25 -74.00 0.37
C SER A 575 -9.77 -74.09 0.25
N LEU A 576 -10.46 -72.96 0.42
CA LEU A 576 -11.92 -72.91 0.58
C LEU A 576 -12.62 -72.90 -0.80
N ILE A 577 -12.32 -73.92 -1.60
CA ILE A 577 -12.79 -74.16 -2.96
C ILE A 577 -13.36 -75.60 -3.03
N ASP A 578 -14.53 -75.77 -2.43
CA ASP A 578 -15.68 -76.50 -3.00
C ASP A 578 -16.83 -76.49 -1.98
N ASP A 579 -17.93 -75.82 -2.34
CA ASP A 579 -19.28 -76.42 -2.34
C ASP A 579 -20.27 -75.43 -2.99
N ASP A 580 -21.28 -75.99 -3.66
CA ASP A 580 -22.05 -75.34 -4.73
C ASP A 580 -22.94 -74.12 -4.35
N ILE A 581 -23.01 -73.20 -5.32
CA ILE A 581 -24.18 -72.39 -5.72
C ILE A 581 -24.96 -71.63 -4.61
N ASP A 582 -24.70 -70.32 -4.52
CA ASP A 582 -25.76 -69.31 -4.38
C ASP A 582 -25.35 -68.01 -5.13
N GLU A 583 -26.31 -67.22 -5.59
CA GLU A 583 -26.15 -66.21 -6.65
C GLU A 583 -25.63 -64.84 -6.11
N GLY A 584 -24.40 -64.83 -5.58
CA GLY A 584 -23.78 -63.64 -4.97
C GLY A 584 -22.29 -63.41 -5.32
N PRO A 585 -21.80 -62.17 -5.29
CA PRO A 585 -20.40 -61.86 -5.60
C PRO A 585 -19.45 -62.42 -4.53
N SER A 586 -18.37 -63.07 -4.97
CA SER A 586 -17.39 -63.73 -4.09
C SER A 586 -16.81 -62.79 -3.02
N VAL A 587 -16.55 -63.34 -1.82
CA VAL A 587 -16.02 -62.61 -0.66
C VAL A 587 -14.71 -61.87 -1.00
N THR A 588 -13.87 -62.43 -1.87
CA THR A 588 -12.63 -61.78 -2.33
C THR A 588 -12.88 -60.51 -3.14
N HIS A 589 -13.93 -60.49 -3.97
CA HIS A 589 -14.35 -59.31 -4.73
C HIS A 589 -14.98 -58.25 -3.80
N GLN A 590 -15.71 -58.67 -2.77
CA GLN A 590 -16.25 -57.75 -1.76
C GLN A 590 -15.13 -57.09 -0.94
N ILE A 591 -14.11 -57.85 -0.50
CA ILE A 591 -12.91 -57.32 0.17
C ILE A 591 -12.18 -56.31 -0.74
N GLY A 592 -11.96 -56.65 -2.01
CA GLY A 592 -11.31 -55.75 -2.98
C GLY A 592 -12.06 -54.42 -3.18
N ALA A 593 -13.40 -54.44 -3.15
CA ALA A 593 -14.21 -53.22 -3.22
C ALA A 593 -14.03 -52.31 -1.99
N VAL A 594 -13.89 -52.87 -0.79
CA VAL A 594 -13.59 -52.09 0.43
C VAL A 594 -12.16 -51.52 0.36
N GLU A 595 -11.17 -52.30 -0.09
CA GLU A 595 -9.80 -51.83 -0.30
C GLU A 595 -9.72 -50.66 -1.30
N ASP A 596 -10.51 -50.69 -2.38
CA ASP A 596 -10.58 -49.59 -3.34
C ASP A 596 -11.21 -48.31 -2.76
N ILE A 597 -12.20 -48.43 -1.87
CA ILE A 597 -12.76 -47.26 -1.16
C ILE A 597 -11.72 -46.69 -0.18
N LEU A 598 -10.96 -47.54 0.52
CA LEU A 598 -9.84 -47.13 1.37
C LEU A 598 -8.72 -46.45 0.57
N ARG A 599 -8.37 -46.95 -0.62
CA ARG A 599 -7.42 -46.30 -1.55
C ARG A 599 -7.93 -44.91 -1.97
N LYS A 600 -9.21 -44.79 -2.34
CA LYS A 600 -9.85 -43.51 -2.72
C LYS A 600 -9.89 -42.51 -1.57
N LEU A 601 -10.20 -42.95 -0.34
CA LEU A 601 -10.21 -42.12 0.86
C LEU A 601 -8.82 -41.54 1.17
N ASN A 602 -7.77 -42.36 1.14
CA ASN A 602 -6.39 -41.90 1.35
C ASN A 602 -5.92 -40.92 0.26
N LEU A 603 -6.35 -41.11 -0.99
CA LEU A 603 -6.09 -40.15 -2.07
C LEU A 603 -6.77 -38.79 -1.79
N VAL A 604 -8.01 -38.79 -1.31
CA VAL A 604 -8.75 -37.57 -0.94
C VAL A 604 -8.13 -36.86 0.26
N LYS A 605 -7.68 -37.61 1.27
CA LYS A 605 -6.92 -37.06 2.41
C LYS A 605 -5.65 -36.34 1.92
N LYS A 606 -4.86 -36.99 1.04
CA LYS A 606 -3.65 -36.39 0.45
C LYS A 606 -3.95 -35.16 -0.43
N GLU A 607 -5.00 -35.21 -1.26
CA GLU A 607 -5.44 -34.05 -2.06
C GLU A 607 -5.81 -32.87 -1.15
N ARG A 608 -6.59 -33.10 -0.08
CA ARG A 608 -6.98 -32.08 0.89
C ARG A 608 -5.79 -31.44 1.60
N THR A 609 -4.83 -32.24 2.08
CA THR A 609 -3.60 -31.72 2.70
C THR A 609 -2.79 -30.86 1.73
N GLN A 610 -2.70 -31.25 0.46
CA GLN A 610 -2.02 -30.43 -0.56
C GLN A 610 -2.74 -29.10 -0.81
N ILE A 611 -4.08 -29.10 -0.95
CA ILE A 611 -4.84 -27.86 -1.16
C ILE A 611 -4.70 -26.91 0.05
N LEU A 612 -4.66 -27.43 1.28
CA LEU A 612 -4.42 -26.62 2.47
C LEU A 612 -3.01 -26.01 2.47
N LYS A 613 -2.00 -26.73 1.98
CA LYS A 613 -0.65 -26.18 1.79
C LYS A 613 -0.66 -25.08 0.71
N ASP A 614 -1.20 -25.37 -0.48
CA ASP A 614 -1.29 -24.41 -1.58
C ASP A 614 -2.03 -23.11 -1.19
N LEU A 615 -3.00 -23.21 -0.27
CA LEU A 615 -3.68 -22.08 0.34
C LEU A 615 -2.77 -21.32 1.32
N LYS A 616 -2.12 -22.01 2.27
CA LYS A 616 -1.20 -21.39 3.25
C LYS A 616 -0.07 -20.65 2.55
N ASP A 617 0.57 -21.27 1.57
CA ASP A 617 1.68 -20.70 0.80
C ASP A 617 1.23 -19.41 0.08
N LYS A 618 0.04 -19.41 -0.56
CA LYS A 618 -0.50 -18.23 -1.26
C LYS A 618 -0.94 -17.11 -0.34
N VAL A 619 -1.61 -17.42 0.78
CA VAL A 619 -2.07 -16.43 1.75
C VAL A 619 -0.86 -15.79 2.47
N HIS A 620 0.23 -16.54 2.68
CA HIS A 620 1.48 -15.99 3.20
C HIS A 620 2.18 -15.05 2.20
N SER A 621 2.14 -15.34 0.89
CA SER A 621 2.72 -14.49 -0.16
C SER A 621 1.92 -13.21 -0.49
N ASP A 622 0.85 -12.91 0.24
CA ASP A 622 -0.15 -11.91 -0.16
C ASP A 622 0.01 -10.55 0.55
N ASP A 623 0.44 -9.52 -0.19
CA ASP A 623 0.55 -8.14 0.29
C ASP A 623 -0.58 -7.24 -0.23
N ILE A 624 -1.35 -6.66 0.70
CA ILE A 624 -2.43 -5.71 0.42
C ILE A 624 -1.98 -4.23 0.48
N SER A 625 -0.75 -3.95 0.93
CA SER A 625 -0.29 -2.60 1.28
C SER A 625 -0.48 -1.60 0.15
N ASN A 626 -0.18 -1.97 -1.10
CA ASN A 626 -0.37 -1.10 -2.26
C ASN A 626 -1.84 -0.78 -2.54
N VAL A 627 -2.76 -1.73 -2.32
CA VAL A 627 -4.21 -1.52 -2.49
C VAL A 627 -4.74 -0.57 -1.41
N LEU A 628 -4.23 -0.69 -0.18
CA LEU A 628 -4.55 0.21 0.92
C LEU A 628 -4.00 1.63 0.71
N ILE A 629 -2.76 1.78 0.25
CA ILE A 629 -2.14 3.08 -0.05
C ILE A 629 -2.97 3.83 -1.10
N LEU A 630 -3.29 3.19 -2.22
CA LEU A 630 -4.02 3.80 -3.33
C LEU A 630 -5.44 4.25 -2.95
N ASN A 631 -6.14 3.46 -2.12
CA ASN A 631 -7.54 3.72 -1.76
C ASN A 631 -7.71 4.47 -0.43
N LYS A 632 -6.62 4.90 0.24
CA LYS A 632 -6.59 5.55 1.57
C LYS A 632 -7.67 6.61 1.80
N LYS A 633 -7.99 7.42 0.78
CA LYS A 633 -9.01 8.50 0.86
C LYS A 633 -10.47 7.99 0.80
N ALA A 634 -10.72 6.81 0.24
CA ALA A 634 -12.03 6.14 0.23
C ALA A 634 -12.19 5.12 1.38
N ILE A 635 -11.07 4.56 1.85
CA ILE A 635 -11.01 3.46 2.82
C ILE A 635 -11.56 3.77 4.21
N ALA A 636 -11.51 5.04 4.66
CA ALA A 636 -11.67 5.44 6.06
C ALA A 636 -13.00 5.05 6.77
N ASN A 637 -13.97 4.44 6.08
CA ASN A 637 -15.15 3.79 6.66
C ASN A 637 -15.53 2.45 5.96
N GLN A 638 -14.66 1.87 5.13
CA GLN A 638 -14.98 0.73 4.24
C GLN A 638 -13.93 -0.41 4.23
N GLU A 639 -12.89 -0.37 5.07
CA GLU A 639 -11.85 -1.41 5.21
C GLU A 639 -12.38 -2.85 5.16
N SER A 640 -13.40 -3.18 5.96
CA SER A 640 -13.99 -4.53 5.99
C SER A 640 -14.63 -4.98 4.68
N GLN A 641 -15.06 -4.06 3.80
CA GLN A 641 -15.56 -4.40 2.47
C GLN A 641 -14.41 -4.70 1.51
N LEU A 642 -13.34 -3.89 1.55
CA LEU A 642 -12.13 -4.11 0.77
C LEU A 642 -11.46 -5.44 1.16
N PHE A 643 -11.29 -5.72 2.46
CA PHE A 643 -10.75 -7.00 2.92
C PHE A 643 -11.58 -8.19 2.43
N LYS A 644 -12.92 -8.09 2.41
CA LYS A 644 -13.79 -9.17 1.91
C LYS A 644 -13.65 -9.40 0.41
N ALA A 645 -13.54 -8.33 -0.38
CA ALA A 645 -13.29 -8.43 -1.83
C ALA A 645 -11.90 -9.02 -2.11
N GLU A 646 -10.88 -8.57 -1.38
CA GLU A 646 -9.51 -9.04 -1.56
C GLU A 646 -9.33 -10.51 -1.14
N LEU A 647 -9.95 -10.93 -0.01
CA LEU A 647 -9.99 -12.33 0.40
C LEU A 647 -10.79 -13.23 -0.57
N GLU A 648 -11.63 -12.67 -1.43
CA GLU A 648 -12.47 -13.45 -2.34
C GLU A 648 -11.63 -14.26 -3.36
N LYS A 649 -10.40 -13.81 -3.66
CA LYS A 649 -9.42 -14.57 -4.47
C LYS A 649 -9.03 -15.93 -3.88
N PHE A 650 -9.24 -16.15 -2.58
CA PHE A 650 -8.98 -17.43 -1.91
C PHE A 650 -10.17 -18.40 -1.96
N ARG A 651 -11.39 -17.94 -2.31
CA ARG A 651 -12.60 -18.79 -2.44
C ARG A 651 -12.40 -20.08 -3.24
N PRO A 652 -11.64 -20.12 -4.37
CA PRO A 652 -11.48 -21.35 -5.14
C PRO A 652 -10.82 -22.48 -4.34
N HIS A 653 -9.90 -22.15 -3.42
CA HIS A 653 -9.24 -23.15 -2.56
C HIS A 653 -10.19 -23.64 -1.46
N GLN A 654 -10.92 -22.74 -0.79
CA GLN A 654 -11.95 -23.09 0.20
C GLN A 654 -13.03 -24.01 -0.40
N ASN A 655 -13.51 -23.66 -1.60
CA ASN A 655 -14.47 -24.48 -2.34
C ASN A 655 -13.92 -25.87 -2.69
N ARG A 656 -12.62 -25.98 -3.01
CA ARG A 656 -11.98 -27.28 -3.28
C ARG A 656 -11.77 -28.12 -2.02
N ILE A 657 -11.47 -27.50 -0.86
CA ILE A 657 -11.46 -28.17 0.45
C ILE A 657 -12.85 -28.71 0.79
N LEU A 658 -13.91 -27.91 0.59
CA LEU A 658 -15.30 -28.33 0.79
C LEU A 658 -15.69 -29.50 -0.13
N GLN A 659 -15.31 -29.46 -1.41
CA GLN A 659 -15.51 -30.58 -2.34
C GLN A 659 -14.77 -31.86 -1.90
N ALA A 660 -13.53 -31.74 -1.42
CA ALA A 660 -12.77 -32.86 -0.89
C ALA A 660 -13.44 -33.47 0.36
N ASN A 661 -13.95 -32.63 1.27
CA ASN A 661 -14.70 -33.09 2.45
C ASN A 661 -16.01 -33.80 2.05
N HIS A 662 -16.83 -33.23 1.17
CA HIS A 662 -18.05 -33.91 0.69
C HIS A 662 -17.75 -35.26 0.00
N LYS A 663 -16.67 -35.32 -0.79
CA LYS A 663 -16.18 -36.56 -1.43
C LYS A 663 -15.76 -37.59 -0.38
N GLN A 664 -15.07 -37.19 0.69
CA GLN A 664 -14.78 -38.07 1.83
C GLN A 664 -16.06 -38.57 2.51
N SER A 665 -17.01 -37.68 2.87
CA SER A 665 -18.24 -38.08 3.56
C SER A 665 -19.10 -39.03 2.72
N SER A 666 -19.06 -38.93 1.38
CA SER A 666 -19.68 -39.88 0.47
C SER A 666 -18.96 -41.24 0.49
N LEU A 667 -17.63 -41.25 0.36
CA LEU A 667 -16.82 -42.47 0.41
C LEU A 667 -16.89 -43.19 1.77
N LEU A 668 -17.00 -42.47 2.89
CA LEU A 668 -17.23 -43.07 4.21
C LEU A 668 -18.61 -43.73 4.32
N LYS A 669 -19.67 -43.12 3.76
CA LYS A 669 -21.00 -43.75 3.68
C LYS A 669 -20.99 -45.01 2.80
N GLU A 670 -20.27 -44.95 1.68
CA GLU A 670 -20.08 -46.09 0.79
C GLU A 670 -19.28 -47.22 1.46
N LEU A 671 -18.20 -46.87 2.19
CA LEU A 671 -17.39 -47.79 2.99
C LEU A 671 -18.24 -48.50 4.04
N THR A 672 -18.96 -47.74 4.88
CA THR A 672 -19.81 -48.29 5.94
C THR A 672 -20.90 -49.20 5.39
N ARG A 673 -21.52 -48.87 4.25
CA ARG A 673 -22.48 -49.76 3.57
C ARG A 673 -21.79 -51.06 3.14
N THR A 674 -20.76 -50.96 2.30
CA THR A 674 -20.11 -52.11 1.65
C THR A 674 -19.50 -53.07 2.67
N TYR A 675 -18.93 -52.53 3.76
CA TYR A 675 -18.43 -53.31 4.88
C TYR A 675 -19.55 -53.88 5.78
N SER A 676 -20.67 -53.17 5.96
CA SER A 676 -21.86 -53.73 6.63
C SER A 676 -22.49 -54.86 5.84
N ASP A 677 -22.36 -54.87 4.51
CA ASP A 677 -22.83 -55.97 3.66
C ASP A 677 -21.89 -57.17 3.74
N LEU A 678 -20.56 -56.95 3.74
CA LEU A 678 -19.55 -57.99 4.00
C LEU A 678 -19.76 -58.69 5.37
N LEU A 679 -20.09 -57.93 6.41
CA LEU A 679 -20.38 -58.44 7.77
C LEU A 679 -21.70 -59.23 7.90
N LYS A 680 -22.50 -59.34 6.83
CA LYS A 680 -23.73 -60.17 6.82
C LYS A 680 -23.49 -61.60 6.35
N ASP A 681 -22.38 -61.91 5.68
CA ASP A 681 -22.07 -63.29 5.28
C ASP A 681 -21.89 -64.17 6.54
N LYS A 682 -22.53 -65.34 6.55
CA LYS A 682 -22.47 -66.31 7.66
C LYS A 682 -21.04 -66.82 7.89
N ARG A 683 -20.21 -66.91 6.84
CA ARG A 683 -18.80 -67.34 6.89
C ARG A 683 -17.90 -66.35 7.64
N VAL A 684 -18.24 -65.06 7.60
CA VAL A 684 -17.49 -63.97 8.26
C VAL A 684 -17.70 -63.98 9.78
N ARG A 685 -18.92 -64.25 10.23
CA ARG A 685 -19.31 -64.15 11.65
C ARG A 685 -18.62 -65.14 12.59
N SER A 686 -18.32 -66.36 12.13
CA SER A 686 -17.69 -67.40 12.97
C SER A 686 -16.24 -67.10 13.32
N GLU A 687 -15.48 -66.50 12.38
CA GLU A 687 -14.09 -66.12 12.61
C GLU A 687 -13.98 -64.79 13.36
N GLN A 688 -14.89 -63.85 13.11
CA GLN A 688 -14.99 -62.58 13.82
C GLN A 688 -14.99 -62.78 15.35
N SER A 689 -15.75 -63.75 15.87
CA SER A 689 -15.85 -63.98 17.33
C SER A 689 -14.59 -64.56 17.98
N LYS A 690 -13.74 -65.27 17.23
CA LYS A 690 -12.44 -65.76 17.73
C LYS A 690 -11.41 -64.62 17.68
N TYR A 691 -11.35 -63.94 16.53
CA TYR A 691 -10.46 -62.80 16.31
C TYR A 691 -10.72 -61.68 17.33
N GLU A 692 -11.98 -61.38 17.66
CA GLU A 692 -12.37 -60.39 18.67
C GLU A 692 -11.76 -60.63 20.07
N ALA A 693 -11.40 -61.87 20.43
CA ALA A 693 -10.71 -62.15 21.70
C ALA A 693 -9.20 -61.86 21.59
N PHE A 694 -8.56 -62.37 20.54
CA PHE A 694 -7.13 -62.17 20.29
C PHE A 694 -6.79 -60.70 19.98
N SER A 695 -7.57 -60.05 19.11
CA SER A 695 -7.48 -58.62 18.77
C SER A 695 -7.58 -57.71 20.00
N ARG A 696 -8.40 -58.05 21.00
CA ARG A 696 -8.44 -57.29 22.27
C ARG A 696 -7.12 -57.36 23.05
N GLN A 697 -6.46 -58.52 23.05
CA GLN A 697 -5.14 -58.68 23.68
C GLN A 697 -4.05 -57.97 22.85
N ARG A 698 -4.06 -58.16 21.53
CA ARG A 698 -3.18 -57.47 20.56
C ARG A 698 -3.26 -55.96 20.71
N ASN A 699 -4.45 -55.39 20.67
CA ASN A 699 -4.69 -53.95 20.80
C ASN A 699 -4.29 -53.42 22.18
N THR A 700 -4.36 -54.22 23.25
CA THR A 700 -3.88 -53.80 24.57
C THR A 700 -2.35 -53.63 24.59
N VAL A 701 -1.62 -54.59 24.00
CA VAL A 701 -0.16 -54.53 23.85
C VAL A 701 0.23 -53.39 22.91
N MET A 702 -0.38 -53.34 21.72
CA MET A 702 -0.12 -52.30 20.72
C MET A 702 -0.43 -50.90 21.24
N THR A 703 -1.49 -50.69 22.02
CA THR A 703 -1.79 -49.37 22.60
C THR A 703 -0.73 -48.93 23.62
N LYS A 704 -0.20 -49.86 24.44
CA LYS A 704 0.89 -49.56 25.37
C LYS A 704 2.14 -49.11 24.61
N TYR A 705 2.61 -49.88 23.65
CA TYR A 705 3.85 -49.57 22.94
C TYR A 705 3.70 -48.46 21.88
N ARG A 706 2.52 -48.28 21.27
CA ARG A 706 2.21 -47.09 20.47
C ARG A 706 2.29 -45.81 21.30
N ARG A 707 1.80 -45.84 22.55
CA ARG A 707 1.95 -44.70 23.48
C ARG A 707 3.41 -44.44 23.84
N VAL A 708 4.21 -45.48 24.09
CA VAL A 708 5.67 -45.33 24.33
C VAL A 708 6.34 -44.73 23.09
N TYR A 709 6.07 -45.25 21.89
CA TYR A 709 6.63 -44.72 20.63
C TYR A 709 6.19 -43.27 20.33
N HIS A 710 4.96 -42.87 20.64
CA HIS A 710 4.56 -41.46 20.58
C HIS A 710 5.35 -40.60 21.57
N LEU A 711 5.44 -41.01 22.85
CA LEU A 711 6.23 -40.28 23.86
C LEU A 711 7.73 -40.20 23.51
N PHE A 712 8.28 -41.21 22.83
CA PHE A 712 9.63 -41.16 22.25
C PHE A 712 9.74 -40.05 21.18
N ASN A 713 8.82 -40.02 20.21
CA ASN A 713 8.81 -39.00 19.16
C ASN A 713 8.55 -37.58 19.73
N ASP A 714 7.67 -37.45 20.72
CA ASP A 714 7.41 -36.18 21.42
C ASP A 714 8.65 -35.69 22.19
N LEU A 715 9.43 -36.61 22.80
CA LEU A 715 10.71 -36.29 23.44
C LEU A 715 11.79 -35.92 22.42
N VAL A 716 11.92 -36.63 21.30
CA VAL A 716 12.83 -36.26 20.20
C VAL A 716 12.49 -34.86 19.68
N ALA A 717 11.23 -34.62 19.31
CA ALA A 717 10.77 -33.32 18.81
C ALA A 717 10.80 -32.21 19.88
N GLY A 718 10.69 -32.55 21.17
CA GLY A 718 10.93 -31.64 22.29
C GLY A 718 12.40 -31.25 22.40
N LEU A 719 13.31 -32.24 22.46
CA LEU A 719 14.75 -32.04 22.56
C LEU A 719 15.34 -31.29 21.36
N THR A 720 14.93 -31.61 20.13
CA THR A 720 15.39 -30.86 18.94
C THR A 720 14.96 -29.39 19.02
N ARG A 721 13.73 -29.09 19.45
CA ARG A 721 13.28 -27.69 19.65
C ARG A 721 14.05 -26.99 20.76
N ALA A 722 14.33 -27.66 21.87
CA ALA A 722 15.16 -27.12 22.96
C ALA A 722 16.60 -26.85 22.48
N GLN A 723 17.20 -27.75 21.70
CA GLN A 723 18.54 -27.57 21.13
C GLN A 723 18.59 -26.39 20.15
N SER A 724 17.61 -26.25 19.25
CA SER A 724 17.49 -25.06 18.38
C SER A 724 17.33 -23.77 19.19
N PHE A 725 16.40 -23.75 20.15
CA PHE A 725 16.18 -22.60 21.03
C PHE A 725 17.46 -22.17 21.76
N TYR A 726 18.20 -23.12 22.36
CA TYR A 726 19.43 -22.78 23.07
C TYR A 726 20.56 -22.36 22.12
N SER A 727 20.63 -22.88 20.90
CA SER A 727 21.58 -22.38 19.88
C SER A 727 21.26 -20.94 19.47
N GLU A 728 20.00 -20.64 19.15
CA GLU A 728 19.56 -19.29 18.76
C GLU A 728 19.68 -18.29 19.93
N MET A 729 19.42 -18.74 21.16
CA MET A 729 19.63 -17.95 22.38
C MET A 729 21.12 -17.71 22.64
N LYS A 730 22.01 -18.66 22.32
CA LYS A 730 23.47 -18.50 22.44
C LYS A 730 23.99 -17.43 21.49
N ASP A 731 23.54 -17.43 20.24
CA ASP A 731 23.93 -16.44 19.24
C ASP A 731 23.39 -15.03 19.56
N THR A 732 22.12 -14.92 19.95
CA THR A 732 21.51 -13.63 20.32
C THR A 732 22.12 -13.04 21.60
N VAL A 733 22.41 -13.87 22.61
CA VAL A 733 23.11 -13.43 23.83
C VAL A 733 24.59 -13.12 23.55
N SER A 734 25.25 -13.80 22.61
CA SER A 734 26.60 -13.44 22.17
C SER A 734 26.62 -12.05 21.48
N SER A 735 25.64 -11.78 20.61
CA SER A 735 25.47 -10.46 19.98
C SER A 735 25.19 -9.37 21.03
N LEU A 736 24.29 -9.62 21.99
CA LEU A 736 24.05 -8.71 23.11
C LEU A 736 25.30 -8.46 23.94
N GLN A 737 26.08 -9.50 24.25
CA GLN A 737 27.34 -9.39 24.98
C GLN A 737 28.36 -8.54 24.19
N GLN A 738 28.47 -8.71 22.88
CA GLN A 738 29.33 -7.88 22.03
C GLN A 738 28.87 -6.41 22.05
N ASN A 739 27.56 -6.14 21.94
CA ASN A 739 27.00 -4.79 22.02
C ASN A 739 27.30 -4.13 23.39
N VAL A 740 27.17 -4.88 24.49
CA VAL A 740 27.53 -4.44 25.84
C VAL A 740 29.03 -4.14 25.94
N GLN A 741 29.91 -5.01 25.43
CA GLN A 741 31.36 -4.78 25.40
C GLN A 741 31.73 -3.54 24.59
N THR A 742 31.15 -3.35 23.41
CA THR A 742 31.38 -2.17 22.55
C THR A 742 30.89 -0.88 23.21
N PHE A 743 29.71 -0.90 23.85
CA PHE A 743 29.21 0.22 24.65
C PHE A 743 30.20 0.57 25.77
N VAL A 744 30.55 -0.40 26.62
CA VAL A 744 31.46 -0.19 27.76
C VAL A 744 32.86 0.23 27.31
N HIS A 745 33.35 -0.25 26.17
CA HIS A 745 34.61 0.21 25.59
C HIS A 745 34.54 1.68 25.16
N ASN A 746 33.55 2.05 24.35
CA ASN A 746 33.38 3.42 23.86
C ASN A 746 33.23 4.42 25.02
N ARG A 747 32.47 4.03 26.06
CA ARG A 747 32.27 4.81 27.30
C ARG A 747 33.55 5.01 28.11
N ARG A 748 34.41 3.97 28.20
CA ARG A 748 35.72 4.07 28.85
C ARG A 748 36.67 4.97 28.05
N THR A 749 36.63 4.92 26.72
CA THR A 749 37.41 5.79 25.84
C THR A 749 36.96 7.26 25.94
N GLU A 750 35.65 7.53 25.91
CA GLU A 750 35.05 8.85 26.18
C GLU A 750 35.50 9.40 27.55
N GLY A 751 35.37 8.59 28.61
CA GLY A 751 35.82 8.96 29.95
C GLY A 751 37.32 9.20 30.06
N ALA A 752 38.16 8.41 29.38
CA ALA A 752 39.62 8.61 29.36
C ALA A 752 40.02 9.89 28.63
N GLN A 753 39.35 10.23 27.52
CA GLN A 753 39.56 11.50 26.81
C GLN A 753 39.15 12.69 27.68
N LEU A 754 38.00 12.63 28.35
CA LEU A 754 37.56 13.67 29.29
C LEU A 754 38.53 13.82 30.47
N LEU A 755 39.01 12.71 31.05
CA LEU A 755 40.01 12.71 32.12
C LEU A 755 41.31 13.39 31.67
N ASN A 756 41.83 13.06 30.49
CA ASN A 756 43.02 13.70 29.93
C ASN A 756 42.80 15.20 29.71
N ASN A 757 41.67 15.61 29.13
CA ASN A 757 41.33 17.03 28.92
C ASN A 757 41.24 17.81 30.25
N ILE A 758 40.67 17.19 31.29
CA ILE A 758 40.60 17.76 32.65
C ILE A 758 42.01 17.88 33.24
N GLU A 759 42.85 16.85 33.11
CA GLU A 759 44.23 16.90 33.60
C GLU A 759 45.09 17.93 32.86
N GLU A 760 44.99 18.04 31.53
CA GLU A 760 45.69 19.05 30.75
C GLU A 760 45.23 20.46 31.13
N ARG A 761 43.92 20.67 31.31
CA ARG A 761 43.38 21.96 31.77
C ARG A 761 43.88 22.34 33.17
N ASN A 762 43.94 21.38 34.09
CA ASN A 762 44.49 21.59 35.43
C ASN A 762 46.01 21.85 35.40
N LYS A 763 46.77 21.15 34.55
CA LYS A 763 48.21 21.41 34.32
C LYS A 763 48.45 22.80 33.72
N ALA A 764 47.63 23.22 32.76
CA ALA A 764 47.68 24.55 32.17
C ALA A 764 47.33 25.66 33.19
N GLN A 765 46.30 25.49 34.00
CA GLN A 765 45.98 26.44 35.08
C GLN A 765 47.06 26.51 36.16
N GLY A 766 47.73 25.39 36.47
CA GLY A 766 48.90 25.39 37.35
C GLY A 766 50.07 26.18 36.76
N ALA A 767 50.35 26.00 35.46
CA ALA A 767 51.37 26.77 34.75
C ALA A 767 51.03 28.27 34.65
N ASP A 768 49.77 28.64 34.39
CA ASP A 768 49.32 30.03 34.40
C ASP A 768 49.47 30.66 35.79
N GLN A 769 49.13 29.96 36.88
CA GLN A 769 49.36 30.46 38.24
C GLN A 769 50.85 30.65 38.53
N GLU A 770 51.71 29.71 38.13
CA GLU A 770 53.16 29.84 38.32
C GLU A 770 53.76 30.97 37.47
N GLN A 771 53.27 31.16 36.24
CA GLN A 771 53.72 32.24 35.34
C GLN A 771 53.22 33.61 35.80
N GLN A 772 51.99 33.72 36.31
CA GLN A 772 51.47 34.94 36.95
C GLN A 772 52.25 35.28 38.23
N ARG A 773 52.58 34.28 39.05
CA ARG A 773 53.42 34.42 40.25
C ARG A 773 54.86 34.82 39.92
N MET A 774 55.39 34.38 38.78
CA MET A 774 56.68 34.86 38.24
C MET A 774 56.56 36.31 37.73
N LYS A 775 55.42 36.70 37.16
CA LYS A 775 55.12 38.07 36.72
C LYS A 775 55.06 39.05 37.90
N GLU A 776 54.35 38.72 38.98
CA GLU A 776 54.37 39.48 40.25
C GLU A 776 55.80 39.63 40.84
N LEU A 777 56.68 38.66 40.57
CA LEU A 777 58.06 38.71 41.03
C LEU A 777 58.91 39.67 40.18
N MET A 778 58.66 39.69 38.87
CA MET A 778 59.37 40.54 37.90
C MET A 778 58.93 42.01 37.98
N GLU A 779 57.63 42.25 38.17
CA GLU A 779 57.06 43.59 38.40
C GLU A 779 57.61 44.26 39.68
N ARG A 780 58.04 43.45 40.67
CA ARG A 780 58.72 43.93 41.88
C ARG A 780 60.21 44.25 41.72
N MET A 781 60.79 44.16 40.52
CA MET A 781 62.23 44.33 40.29
C MET A 781 62.59 45.39 39.21
N SER A 782 61.71 46.35 38.93
CA SER A 782 61.99 47.48 38.01
C SER A 782 61.71 48.84 38.66
N MET A 783 62.70 49.75 38.59
CA MET A 783 62.83 51.05 39.30
C MET A 783 63.84 51.93 38.52
N GLU A 784 63.94 53.25 38.61
CA GLU A 784 63.19 54.39 39.23
C GLU A 784 63.65 55.68 38.47
N PRO A 785 63.22 56.93 38.77
CA PRO A 785 62.25 57.44 39.76
C PRO A 785 61.11 58.24 39.04
N SER A 786 60.37 59.22 39.57
CA SER A 786 60.22 59.87 40.90
C SER A 786 58.79 60.46 41.02
N GLY A 787 58.41 61.03 42.18
CA GLY A 787 57.23 61.90 42.29
C GLY A 787 56.46 61.82 43.63
N SER A 788 56.98 62.43 44.69
CA SER A 788 56.32 62.58 46.00
C SER A 788 55.14 63.58 45.96
N PRO A 789 54.18 63.62 46.93
CA PRO A 789 54.23 63.02 48.29
C PRO A 789 52.96 62.34 48.89
N VAL A 790 53.20 61.46 49.88
CA VAL A 790 52.39 61.19 51.12
C VAL A 790 50.93 60.69 51.02
N SER A 791 50.67 59.42 51.41
CA SER A 791 50.18 59.06 52.76
C SER A 791 49.97 57.54 53.00
N GLN A 792 50.30 57.08 54.23
CA GLN A 792 49.92 55.87 55.01
C GLN A 792 49.33 54.57 54.37
N GLY A 793 49.65 53.38 54.93
CA GLY A 793 49.00 52.10 54.57
C GLY A 793 49.27 50.88 55.47
N GLY A 794 50.44 50.23 55.36
CA GLY A 794 50.90 49.15 56.25
C GLY A 794 50.55 47.68 55.88
N GLY A 795 51.26 46.72 56.51
CA GLY A 795 50.92 45.28 56.51
C GLY A 795 51.77 44.35 55.61
N ARG A 796 52.45 43.35 56.19
CA ARG A 796 53.21 42.28 55.47
C ARG A 796 53.00 40.92 56.13
N LYS A 797 53.00 39.81 55.37
CA LYS A 797 54.00 38.70 55.44
C LYS A 797 53.75 37.59 54.40
N LYS A 798 54.71 36.65 54.27
CA LYS A 798 54.81 35.56 53.27
C LYS A 798 54.86 34.18 53.96
N SER A 799 54.58 33.10 53.22
CA SER A 799 55.05 31.72 53.51
C SER A 799 55.04 30.84 52.26
N ILE A 800 55.95 29.84 52.19
CA ILE A 800 56.10 28.71 51.20
C ILE A 800 57.55 28.17 51.36
N PRO A 801 57.87 26.84 51.29
CA PRO A 801 57.05 25.63 51.53
C PRO A 801 57.79 24.51 52.33
N ALA A 802 57.07 23.40 52.67
CA ALA A 802 57.47 21.96 52.67
C ALA A 802 58.75 21.46 53.44
N PRO A 803 58.97 20.13 53.67
CA PRO A 803 58.18 18.94 53.27
C PRO A 803 57.87 17.90 54.40
N LEU A 804 57.09 16.86 54.04
CA LEU A 804 57.16 15.40 54.39
C LEU A 804 57.72 14.96 55.78
N SER A 805 57.17 13.97 56.52
CA SER A 805 56.50 12.72 56.11
C SER A 805 55.76 11.97 57.26
N SER A 806 55.24 10.77 56.96
CA SER A 806 54.97 9.61 57.86
C SER A 806 53.70 9.55 58.75
N THR A 807 52.89 8.55 58.40
CA THR A 807 51.82 7.81 59.11
C THR A 807 52.35 6.93 60.27
N PRO A 808 51.50 6.19 61.04
CA PRO A 808 50.16 6.52 61.59
C PRO A 808 49.98 6.11 63.09
N GLY A 809 49.02 6.68 63.83
CA GLY A 809 48.70 6.19 65.20
C GLY A 809 47.47 6.81 65.89
N TYR A 810 46.68 5.95 66.55
CA TYR A 810 45.65 6.24 67.57
C TYR A 810 46.28 6.21 68.99
N PRO A 811 45.60 6.55 70.12
CA PRO A 811 44.23 7.08 70.35
C PRO A 811 44.13 8.28 71.36
N SER A 812 42.89 8.63 71.76
CA SER A 812 42.46 8.90 73.16
C SER A 812 42.22 10.35 73.69
N THR A 813 40.95 10.58 74.11
CA THR A 813 40.48 11.37 75.31
C THR A 813 40.77 12.89 75.43
N SER A 814 39.95 13.73 76.10
CA SER A 814 38.77 13.52 76.98
C SER A 814 37.84 14.75 77.07
N GLY A 815 36.52 14.50 77.25
CA GLY A 815 35.51 15.43 77.82
C GLY A 815 35.05 16.60 76.92
N SER A 816 33.77 16.92 76.76
CA SER A 816 32.49 16.41 77.31
C SER A 816 31.33 16.85 76.36
N SER A 817 30.04 16.50 76.48
CA SER A 817 29.27 15.87 77.57
C SER A 817 28.13 14.96 77.03
N HIS A 818 26.98 14.89 77.73
CA HIS A 818 25.85 13.95 77.59
C HIS A 818 24.55 14.66 78.07
N PRO A 819 23.32 14.05 78.00
CA PRO A 819 22.94 12.67 77.63
C PRO A 819 21.78 12.57 76.59
N ALA A 820 21.18 11.41 76.27
CA ALA A 820 21.67 10.04 75.96
C ALA A 820 20.43 9.16 75.64
N TYR A 821 20.56 8.09 74.82
CA TYR A 821 20.30 6.66 75.15
C TYR A 821 20.16 5.76 73.90
N ASN A 822 20.56 4.49 74.07
CA ASN A 822 20.54 3.33 73.16
C ASN A 822 20.69 2.07 74.10
N PRO A 823 20.68 0.77 73.70
CA PRO A 823 20.65 0.20 72.34
C PRO A 823 19.82 -1.10 72.13
N ALA A 824 19.85 -1.57 70.86
CA ALA A 824 19.94 -2.96 70.38
C ALA A 824 18.95 -4.07 70.82
N ALA A 825 18.31 -4.69 69.81
CA ALA A 825 18.48 -6.12 69.46
C ALA A 825 17.86 -6.45 68.07
N SER A 826 18.32 -7.53 67.42
CA SER A 826 17.73 -8.17 66.21
C SER A 826 17.03 -9.49 66.60
N PRO A 827 16.36 -10.28 65.71
CA PRO A 827 16.04 -10.14 64.27
C PRO A 827 14.48 -10.09 64.10
N PRO A 828 13.67 -10.96 63.41
CA PRO A 828 13.86 -11.83 62.21
C PRO A 828 12.69 -11.89 61.17
N VAL A 829 13.02 -12.41 59.96
CA VAL A 829 12.16 -13.25 59.07
C VAL A 829 10.98 -12.64 58.27
N THR A 830 10.68 -13.30 57.14
CA THR A 830 9.65 -13.11 56.08
C THR A 830 8.21 -13.48 56.56
N PRO A 831 7.04 -13.22 55.85
CA PRO A 831 6.85 -13.47 54.40
C PRO A 831 5.67 -12.78 53.60
N ARG A 832 5.59 -13.15 52.31
CA ARG A 832 4.40 -13.31 51.40
C ARG A 832 3.67 -12.09 50.76
N TYR A 833 3.32 -12.31 49.48
CA TYR A 833 2.31 -11.58 48.66
C TYR A 833 0.86 -11.97 49.03
N PRO A 834 -0.16 -11.19 48.61
CA PRO A 834 -0.87 -11.53 47.36
C PRO A 834 -1.26 -10.33 46.45
N MET A 835 -1.73 -10.64 45.23
CA MET A 835 -2.31 -9.72 44.22
C MET A 835 -3.83 -9.48 44.45
N THR A 836 -4.37 -8.32 44.03
CA THR A 836 -5.71 -8.19 43.36
C THR A 836 -5.97 -6.80 42.72
N THR A 837 -6.31 -6.79 41.43
CA THR A 837 -7.30 -5.94 40.70
C THR A 837 -7.46 -4.41 40.95
N ALA A 838 -7.12 -3.60 39.93
CA ALA A 838 -7.92 -2.55 39.20
C ALA A 838 -8.80 -1.49 39.96
N PRO A 839 -9.35 -0.41 39.32
CA PRO A 839 -9.14 0.18 37.98
C PRO A 839 -8.94 1.74 38.00
N SER A 840 -9.17 2.40 36.84
CA SER A 840 -9.64 3.80 36.63
C SER A 840 -8.64 4.95 36.32
N GLN A 841 -9.19 6.05 35.78
CA GLN A 841 -8.55 7.10 34.96
C GLN A 841 -8.22 8.43 35.69
N GLN A 842 -7.66 9.38 34.91
CA GLN A 842 -7.85 10.85 34.93
C GLN A 842 -6.70 11.75 35.45
N TYR A 843 -6.80 13.03 35.04
CA TYR A 843 -5.92 14.19 35.26
C TYR A 843 -4.58 14.20 34.49
N ALA A 844 -3.96 15.34 34.19
CA ALA A 844 -4.41 16.70 33.83
C ALA A 844 -3.16 17.57 33.51
N SER A 845 -3.33 18.72 32.84
CA SER A 845 -2.25 19.69 32.59
C SER A 845 -1.83 20.49 33.84
N PRO A 846 -0.63 21.10 33.83
CA PRO A 846 -0.58 22.56 34.06
C PRO A 846 0.33 23.33 33.06
N GLN A 847 0.29 24.67 33.11
CA GLN A 847 0.96 25.61 32.20
C GLN A 847 2.20 26.32 32.81
N GLN A 848 2.84 27.20 32.00
CA GLN A 848 3.86 28.26 32.25
C GLN A 848 5.27 27.87 31.73
N SER A 849 6.02 28.60 30.88
CA SER A 849 6.14 30.02 30.44
C SER A 849 6.88 30.94 31.43
N TYR A 850 7.85 31.81 31.07
CA TYR A 850 8.33 32.32 29.76
C TYR A 850 9.78 31.82 29.44
N GLY A 851 10.64 32.32 28.53
CA GLY A 851 10.66 33.55 27.69
C GLY A 851 11.86 33.61 26.71
N GLN A 852 12.36 34.81 26.37
CA GLN A 852 13.49 35.10 25.43
C GLN A 852 14.36 36.28 25.97
N PRO A 853 15.66 36.47 25.56
CA PRO A 853 16.14 36.89 24.21
C PRO A 853 17.38 36.08 23.70
N SER A 854 17.84 36.05 22.45
CA SER A 854 18.01 36.99 21.30
C SER A 854 19.32 37.81 21.26
N ASN A 855 20.32 37.35 20.47
CA ASN A 855 21.17 38.10 19.48
C ASN A 855 22.57 37.45 19.26
N GLY A 856 23.13 37.50 18.03
CA GLY A 856 24.56 37.17 17.81
C GLY A 856 25.08 36.85 16.39
N TYR A 857 25.40 37.88 15.59
CA TYR A 857 26.44 37.97 14.52
C TYR A 857 27.06 36.73 13.81
N ASN A 858 26.65 36.56 12.53
CA ASN A 858 27.48 36.66 11.31
C ASN A 858 29.04 36.77 11.41
N GLN A 859 29.80 35.82 10.83
CA GLN A 859 30.94 36.08 9.91
C GLN A 859 31.51 34.82 9.17
N SER A 860 32.53 35.01 8.31
CA SER A 860 32.93 34.11 7.19
C SER A 860 34.37 33.53 7.24
N ALA A 861 34.66 32.60 6.30
CA ALA A 861 35.92 31.88 6.00
C ALA A 861 37.20 32.77 5.78
N PRO A 862 38.46 32.24 5.69
CA PRO A 862 39.01 31.51 4.50
C PRO A 862 40.17 30.46 4.82
N PRO A 863 41.27 30.21 4.01
CA PRO A 863 41.37 29.38 2.77
C PRO A 863 42.63 28.42 2.64
N ARG A 864 42.83 27.84 1.42
CA ARG A 864 44.00 27.11 0.78
C ARG A 864 43.96 25.56 0.82
N ARG A 865 44.36 24.76 -0.21
CA ARG A 865 45.53 24.68 -1.17
C ARG A 865 46.83 24.21 -0.48
N GLU A 866 47.69 23.32 -1.03
CA GLU A 866 47.95 22.91 -2.43
C GLU A 866 48.53 21.45 -2.56
N SER A 867 49.18 21.05 -3.68
CA SER A 867 49.37 19.64 -4.13
C SER A 867 50.77 19.22 -4.67
N TYR A 868 51.16 17.92 -4.60
CA TYR A 868 52.12 17.18 -5.49
C TYR A 868 51.89 15.63 -5.37
N GLN A 869 51.76 14.80 -6.44
CA GLN A 869 52.77 14.06 -7.26
C GLN A 869 53.73 13.13 -6.47
N GLN A 870 54.19 11.94 -6.92
CA GLN A 870 54.66 11.42 -8.24
C GLN A 870 54.76 9.85 -8.20
N GLN A 871 55.28 9.07 -9.19
CA GLN A 871 54.75 8.64 -10.50
C GLN A 871 55.55 7.41 -11.06
N GLN A 872 54.96 6.45 -11.82
CA GLN A 872 55.71 5.41 -12.59
C GLN A 872 54.95 4.84 -13.84
N GLN A 873 55.52 3.91 -14.63
CA GLN A 873 55.36 3.83 -16.11
C GLN A 873 55.03 2.46 -16.76
N TYR A 874 54.21 2.47 -17.84
CA TYR A 874 54.32 1.90 -19.22
C TYR A 874 55.04 0.54 -19.53
N PRO A 875 54.70 -0.21 -20.63
CA PRO A 875 54.49 0.28 -22.02
C PRO A 875 53.33 -0.33 -22.86
N SER A 876 53.36 -0.07 -24.17
CA SER A 876 52.26 -0.06 -25.17
C SER A 876 52.38 -1.10 -26.31
N HIS A 877 51.34 -1.27 -27.16
CA HIS A 877 51.44 -1.38 -28.64
C HIS A 877 50.07 -1.13 -29.36
N GLN A 878 49.98 -1.24 -30.70
CA GLN A 878 48.98 -0.55 -31.56
C GLN A 878 48.24 -1.43 -32.61
N ALA A 879 47.03 -0.97 -33.02
CA ALA A 879 46.33 -1.15 -34.32
C ALA A 879 45.95 -2.60 -34.78
N GLN A 880 44.94 -2.89 -35.63
CA GLN A 880 44.45 -2.16 -36.81
C GLN A 880 43.06 -2.64 -37.32
N ASN A 881 42.27 -1.67 -37.79
CA ASN A 881 40.99 -1.67 -38.55
C ASN A 881 40.71 -2.78 -39.61
N SER A 882 39.43 -3.21 -39.75
CA SER A 882 38.76 -3.43 -41.06
C SER A 882 37.22 -3.65 -40.94
N GLN A 883 36.50 -3.48 -42.06
CA GLN A 883 35.03 -3.57 -42.19
C GLN A 883 34.61 -4.74 -43.10
N SER A 884 33.35 -5.21 -42.99
CA SER A 884 32.47 -5.50 -44.14
C SER A 884 31.06 -5.94 -43.70
N SER A 885 30.14 -6.08 -44.66
CA SER A 885 28.71 -6.36 -44.43
C SER A 885 28.21 -7.46 -45.37
N SER A 886 27.19 -8.23 -44.95
CA SER A 886 25.99 -8.61 -45.74
C SER A 886 25.30 -9.89 -45.25
N GLY A 887 23.96 -9.89 -45.29
CA GLY A 887 23.23 -10.82 -46.16
C GLY A 887 22.82 -12.22 -45.67
N TYR A 888 21.51 -12.34 -45.44
CA TYR A 888 20.65 -13.47 -45.81
C TYR A 888 20.60 -14.80 -45.02
N ASN A 889 19.42 -15.42 -45.15
CA ASN A 889 18.94 -16.67 -44.54
C ASN A 889 19.04 -17.83 -45.57
N PRO A 890 19.17 -19.10 -45.13
CA PRO A 890 18.29 -20.13 -45.66
C PRO A 890 17.86 -21.22 -44.65
N ALA A 891 16.81 -21.98 -44.99
CA ALA A 891 16.29 -23.11 -44.21
C ALA A 891 16.05 -24.36 -45.08
N ALA A 892 16.35 -25.57 -44.54
CA ALA A 892 16.09 -26.89 -45.13
C ALA A 892 16.39 -28.03 -44.11
N HIS A 893 15.84 -29.25 -44.14
CA HIS A 893 14.53 -29.76 -44.63
C HIS A 893 14.34 -31.26 -44.22
N ASN A 894 13.14 -31.68 -43.76
CA ASN A 894 12.64 -33.09 -43.68
C ASN A 894 13.42 -34.13 -42.82
N GLN A 895 12.89 -35.30 -42.40
CA GLN A 895 11.56 -35.97 -42.41
C GLN A 895 11.52 -36.95 -41.19
N TYR A 896 10.39 -37.30 -40.56
CA TYR A 896 9.45 -38.37 -40.98
C TYR A 896 8.16 -38.35 -40.12
N ASN A 897 7.08 -39.00 -40.60
CA ASN A 897 5.79 -39.19 -39.89
C ASN A 897 5.45 -40.71 -39.85
N PRO A 898 4.59 -41.22 -38.93
CA PRO A 898 3.14 -40.99 -38.89
C PRO A 898 2.63 -40.61 -37.45
N THR A 899 1.35 -40.45 -37.09
CA THR A 899 0.04 -40.90 -37.67
C THR A 899 -1.09 -39.88 -37.34
N SER A 900 -2.37 -40.17 -37.62
CA SER A 900 -3.54 -39.26 -37.49
C SER A 900 -4.87 -40.09 -37.50
N PRO A 901 -6.12 -39.54 -37.54
CA PRO A 901 -6.60 -38.15 -37.42
C PRO A 901 -7.81 -37.99 -36.40
N PRO A 902 -9.02 -37.38 -36.65
CA PRO A 902 -9.47 -36.22 -35.84
C PRO A 902 -10.98 -36.16 -35.40
N ALA A 903 -11.42 -35.10 -34.68
CA ALA A 903 -12.82 -34.63 -34.67
C ALA A 903 -13.03 -33.17 -34.18
N HIS A 904 -14.17 -32.60 -34.61
CA HIS A 904 -14.89 -31.32 -34.37
C HIS A 904 -14.70 -30.54 -33.03
N GLN A 905 -14.84 -29.21 -32.88
CA GLN A 905 -15.70 -28.11 -33.42
C GLN A 905 -16.97 -27.75 -32.59
N GLN A 906 -17.27 -26.43 -32.48
CA GLN A 906 -18.53 -25.74 -32.07
C GLN A 906 -18.70 -25.18 -30.63
N PHE A 907 -19.51 -24.11 -30.52
CA PHE A 907 -19.89 -23.29 -29.35
C PHE A 907 -21.23 -23.76 -28.73
N PHE A 908 -21.52 -23.47 -27.45
CA PHE A 908 -22.50 -22.43 -27.00
C PHE A 908 -22.78 -22.44 -25.48
N SER A 909 -23.15 -21.29 -24.92
CA SER A 909 -23.82 -21.13 -23.61
C SER A 909 -25.20 -20.50 -23.85
N PRO A 910 -26.29 -20.92 -23.19
CA PRO A 910 -26.73 -20.17 -22.00
C PRO A 910 -27.55 -20.98 -20.94
N PRO A 911 -27.78 -20.40 -19.74
CA PRO A 911 -28.83 -20.84 -18.81
C PRO A 911 -30.17 -20.08 -19.04
N HIS A 912 -31.28 -20.58 -18.48
CA HIS A 912 -32.30 -19.85 -17.70
C HIS A 912 -33.67 -20.57 -17.65
N SER A 913 -34.24 -20.72 -16.44
CA SER A 913 -35.65 -20.41 -16.12
C SER A 913 -35.93 -20.56 -14.61
N GLN A 914 -37.12 -20.21 -14.14
CA GLN A 914 -37.47 -19.99 -12.73
C GLN A 914 -38.50 -21.00 -12.16
N GLN A 915 -38.62 -21.02 -10.82
CA GLN A 915 -39.81 -21.33 -9.99
C GLN A 915 -40.55 -22.67 -10.19
N GLN A 916 -40.79 -23.41 -9.09
CA GLN A 916 -42.08 -23.36 -8.37
C GLN A 916 -42.06 -24.11 -7.02
N GLN A 917 -43.04 -23.79 -6.18
CA GLN A 917 -43.51 -24.47 -4.95
C GLN A 917 -44.75 -25.30 -5.32
N PRO A 918 -45.17 -26.39 -4.61
CA PRO A 918 -45.96 -26.18 -3.37
C PRO A 918 -46.14 -27.35 -2.34
N TRP A 919 -46.85 -27.02 -1.24
CA TRP A 919 -47.69 -27.86 -0.34
C TRP A 919 -47.06 -28.90 0.62
N GLY A 920 -47.39 -28.77 1.93
CA GLY A 920 -47.25 -29.83 2.96
C GLY A 920 -47.20 -29.37 4.44
N GLN A 921 -48.10 -29.87 5.29
CA GLN A 921 -48.15 -29.78 6.78
C GLN A 921 -48.66 -31.14 7.34
N PRO A 922 -48.69 -31.44 8.66
CA PRO A 922 -48.03 -30.86 9.86
C PRO A 922 -46.99 -31.90 10.40
N PRO A 923 -46.76 -32.21 11.70
CA PRO A 923 -46.91 -31.55 13.02
C PRO A 923 -45.52 -31.44 13.73
N ALA A 924 -45.26 -31.40 15.06
CA ALA A 924 -46.04 -31.39 16.31
C ALA A 924 -45.33 -30.56 17.43
N GLN A 925 -46.06 -30.27 18.53
CA GLN A 925 -45.58 -29.66 19.81
C GLN A 925 -45.31 -30.75 20.89
N PRO A 926 -44.89 -30.46 22.16
CA PRO A 926 -44.61 -29.18 22.88
C PRO A 926 -43.10 -29.10 23.32
N GLN A 927 -42.57 -28.33 24.30
CA GLN A 927 -43.04 -27.75 25.58
C GLN A 927 -41.95 -26.76 26.12
N GLN A 928 -42.17 -25.45 26.28
CA GLN A 928 -42.70 -24.69 27.44
C GLN A 928 -41.98 -24.82 28.81
N TRP A 929 -41.21 -23.77 29.19
CA TRP A 929 -40.97 -23.11 30.52
C TRP A 929 -40.17 -21.81 30.19
N GLY A 930 -40.25 -20.63 30.84
CA GLY A 930 -40.83 -20.17 32.10
C GLY A 930 -39.72 -19.83 33.11
N GLY A 931 -39.43 -18.57 33.51
CA GLY A 931 -40.00 -17.25 33.19
C GLY A 931 -39.25 -16.10 33.92
N ALA A 932 -39.97 -15.10 34.44
CA ALA A 932 -39.55 -13.94 35.26
C ALA A 932 -39.09 -12.65 34.54
N SER A 933 -39.40 -11.50 35.16
CA SER A 933 -39.28 -10.14 34.61
C SER A 933 -38.79 -9.13 35.65
N GLN A 934 -37.98 -8.15 35.25
CA GLN A 934 -37.56 -6.98 36.04
C GLN A 934 -37.79 -5.68 35.22
N PRO A 935 -38.04 -4.52 35.85
CA PRO A 935 -38.53 -3.32 35.16
C PRO A 935 -37.42 -2.44 34.57
N LEU A 936 -37.73 -1.76 33.46
CA LEU A 936 -36.88 -0.74 32.85
C LEU A 936 -37.12 0.65 33.48
N PRO A 937 -36.07 1.48 33.66
CA PRO A 937 -36.19 2.83 34.21
C PRO A 937 -36.78 3.85 33.22
N GLN A 938 -37.37 4.91 33.76
CA GLN A 938 -37.88 6.07 33.01
C GLN A 938 -36.76 6.79 32.23
N GLY A 939 -37.07 7.23 30.99
CA GLY A 939 -36.18 8.05 30.15
C GLY A 939 -35.74 7.44 28.81
N TYR A 940 -36.07 6.17 28.53
CA TYR A 940 -35.70 5.53 27.26
C TYR A 940 -36.65 5.91 26.10
N VAL A 941 -36.11 6.49 25.02
CA VAL A 941 -36.84 6.78 23.78
C VAL A 941 -36.38 5.81 22.68
N PRO A 942 -37.24 4.90 22.19
CA PRO A 942 -36.86 3.98 21.12
C PRO A 942 -36.86 4.66 19.74
N PRO A 943 -36.00 4.21 18.79
CA PRO A 943 -35.99 4.72 17.42
C PRO A 943 -37.25 4.29 16.64
N PRO A 944 -37.67 5.06 15.61
CA PRO A 944 -38.89 4.78 14.85
C PRO A 944 -38.76 3.53 13.94
N PRO A 945 -39.86 2.80 13.70
CA PRO A 945 -39.87 1.63 12.81
C PRO A 945 -39.78 2.01 11.32
N PRO A 946 -39.31 1.09 10.45
CA PRO A 946 -39.20 1.35 9.00
C PRO A 946 -40.57 1.46 8.29
N PRO A 947 -40.67 2.18 7.17
CA PRO A 947 -41.93 2.34 6.43
C PRO A 947 -42.44 1.02 5.84
N GLY A 948 -43.71 0.71 6.06
CA GLY A 948 -44.40 -0.41 5.40
C GLY A 948 -44.84 -0.06 3.97
N PRO A 949 -45.05 -1.07 3.09
CA PRO A 949 -45.50 -0.85 1.72
C PRO A 949 -46.97 -0.40 1.64
N PRO A 950 -47.33 0.55 0.75
CA PRO A 950 -48.71 0.97 0.54
C PRO A 950 -49.54 -0.10 -0.21
N PRO A 951 -50.88 -0.11 -0.05
CA PRO A 951 -51.75 -1.18 -0.54
C PRO A 951 -52.08 -1.08 -2.04
N SER A 952 -52.52 -2.19 -2.62
CA SER A 952 -53.07 -2.27 -3.98
C SER A 952 -54.57 -2.54 -3.95
N HIS A 953 -55.34 -1.78 -4.73
CA HIS A 953 -56.73 -2.06 -5.06
C HIS A 953 -57.03 -1.65 -6.51
N GLN A 954 -58.17 -2.12 -7.03
CA GLN A 954 -58.46 -2.26 -8.46
C GLN A 954 -59.24 -1.08 -9.06
N GLN A 955 -59.42 -1.15 -10.39
CA GLN A 955 -60.39 -0.48 -11.29
C GLN A 955 -59.78 0.58 -12.24
N ASP A 956 -60.21 0.70 -13.52
CA ASP A 956 -60.87 -0.25 -14.47
C ASP A 956 -60.83 0.39 -15.91
N TYR A 957 -61.43 -0.29 -16.91
CA TYR A 957 -61.84 0.19 -18.25
C TYR A 957 -60.80 0.33 -19.40
N SER A 958 -60.69 -0.77 -20.17
CA SER A 958 -60.94 -0.80 -21.63
C SER A 958 -59.86 -0.23 -22.60
N HIS A 959 -59.82 -0.54 -23.92
CA HIS A 959 -60.76 -1.27 -24.80
C HIS A 959 -60.07 -1.83 -26.09
N PHE A 960 -60.51 -2.99 -26.61
CA PHE A 960 -60.18 -3.61 -27.94
C PHE A 960 -58.71 -4.00 -28.24
N SER A 961 -58.37 -4.97 -29.13
CA SER A 961 -59.08 -6.19 -29.63
C SER A 961 -58.19 -7.00 -30.60
N GLN A 962 -58.19 -8.34 -30.48
CA GLN A 962 -57.75 -9.36 -31.48
C GLN A 962 -56.27 -9.32 -31.96
N GLY A 963 -55.60 -10.45 -32.25
CA GLY A 963 -55.95 -11.86 -32.02
C GLY A 963 -55.03 -12.84 -32.77
N GLY A 964 -55.09 -14.13 -32.41
CA GLY A 964 -54.78 -15.27 -33.30
C GLY A 964 -53.31 -15.67 -33.56
N TYR A 965 -52.87 -16.76 -32.93
CA TYR A 965 -51.81 -17.65 -33.48
C TYR A 965 -52.38 -18.49 -34.64
N PRO A 966 -51.55 -18.97 -35.59
CA PRO A 966 -51.10 -20.37 -35.49
C PRO A 966 -49.67 -20.71 -35.99
N SER A 967 -49.05 -21.66 -35.29
CA SER A 967 -48.23 -22.81 -35.72
C SER A 967 -47.64 -22.93 -37.15
N GLY A 968 -46.37 -23.35 -37.25
CA GLY A 968 -45.79 -23.96 -38.47
C GLY A 968 -44.26 -24.20 -38.41
N PRO A 969 -43.72 -25.41 -38.72
CA PRO A 969 -42.28 -25.72 -38.53
C PRO A 969 -41.45 -25.90 -39.82
N GLY A 970 -40.13 -25.77 -39.69
CA GLY A 970 -39.10 -26.02 -40.72
C GLY A 970 -38.48 -24.72 -41.30
N GLY A 971 -37.23 -24.69 -41.78
CA GLY A 971 -36.18 -25.72 -41.76
C GLY A 971 -35.04 -25.41 -42.75
N TYR A 972 -33.81 -25.87 -42.44
CA TYR A 972 -32.60 -25.86 -43.30
C TYR A 972 -31.85 -24.53 -43.56
N ALA A 973 -30.59 -24.72 -43.98
CA ALA A 973 -29.67 -23.83 -44.70
C ALA A 973 -29.03 -22.64 -43.93
N ALA A 974 -27.70 -22.71 -43.80
CA ALA A 974 -26.84 -21.63 -43.30
C ALA A 974 -26.41 -20.66 -44.42
N PRO A 975 -25.98 -19.42 -44.08
CA PRO A 975 -25.29 -18.53 -45.01
C PRO A 975 -23.77 -18.51 -44.78
N GLN A 976 -22.98 -18.66 -45.84
CA GLN A 976 -21.55 -18.27 -45.85
C GLN A 976 -21.32 -17.21 -46.93
N ARG A 977 -20.77 -16.07 -46.50
CA ARG A 977 -20.09 -15.00 -47.28
C ARG A 977 -20.31 -14.96 -48.80
N GLN A 978 -20.87 -13.85 -49.29
CA GLN A 978 -20.04 -12.82 -49.96
C GLN A 978 -20.69 -11.43 -49.89
N GLY A 979 -19.96 -10.40 -50.28
CA GLY A 979 -20.32 -9.00 -50.02
C GLY A 979 -21.24 -8.38 -51.08
N GLY A 980 -22.10 -7.46 -50.64
CA GLY A 980 -22.87 -6.55 -51.50
C GLY A 980 -22.40 -5.11 -51.31
N GLN A 981 -21.85 -4.51 -52.35
CA GLN A 981 -21.49 -3.09 -52.40
C GLN A 981 -22.74 -2.27 -52.69
N ASN A 982 -23.02 -1.20 -51.94
CA ASN A 982 -24.04 -0.23 -52.31
C ASN A 982 -23.67 1.20 -51.86
N GLN A 983 -24.15 2.20 -52.61
CA GLN A 983 -23.85 3.62 -52.42
C GLN A 983 -25.09 4.39 -51.95
N GLY A 984 -24.88 5.41 -51.12
CA GLY A 984 -25.87 6.43 -50.80
C GLY A 984 -26.95 6.02 -49.78
N GLY A 985 -27.35 6.88 -48.84
CA GLY A 985 -26.74 8.18 -48.52
C GLY A 985 -27.60 9.01 -47.57
N ALA A 986 -27.04 9.41 -46.43
CA ALA A 986 -27.59 10.44 -45.56
C ALA A 986 -26.43 11.13 -44.83
N ASN A 987 -26.45 12.46 -44.74
CA ASN A 987 -25.45 13.21 -43.97
C ASN A 987 -25.72 13.03 -42.47
N ASP A 988 -24.84 12.31 -41.77
CA ASP A 988 -24.78 12.37 -40.32
C ASP A 988 -24.05 13.66 -39.89
N PRO A 989 -24.72 14.62 -39.22
CA PRO A 989 -24.07 15.83 -38.73
C PRO A 989 -23.04 15.56 -37.62
N TRP A 990 -23.00 14.36 -37.03
CA TRP A 990 -22.04 13.98 -35.99
C TRP A 990 -20.73 13.39 -36.52
N ALA A 991 -20.66 13.01 -37.80
CA ALA A 991 -19.49 12.35 -38.40
C ALA A 991 -18.17 13.16 -38.24
N GLY A 992 -18.26 14.49 -38.26
CA GLY A 992 -17.10 15.38 -38.03
C GLY A 992 -16.62 15.43 -36.58
N LEU A 993 -17.50 15.14 -35.60
CA LEU A 993 -17.15 15.07 -34.18
C LEU A 993 -16.54 13.70 -33.81
N SER A 994 -16.98 12.62 -34.46
CA SER A 994 -16.43 11.27 -34.24
C SER A 994 -14.98 11.10 -34.70
N GLY A 995 -14.52 11.83 -35.72
CA GLY A 995 -13.11 11.79 -36.16
C GLY A 995 -12.14 12.54 -35.23
N TRP A 996 -12.66 13.21 -34.19
CA TRP A 996 -11.88 14.06 -33.29
C TRP A 996 -11.72 13.50 -31.88
N LYS A 997 -12.51 12.49 -31.51
CA LYS A 997 -12.15 11.58 -30.40
C LYS A 997 -10.89 10.76 -30.72
#